data_AF-A0A0S9MUB4-F1
#
_entry.id   AF-A0A0S9MUB4-F1
#
_cell.length_a   1.000
_cell.length_b   1.000
_cell.length_c   1.000
_cell.angle_alpha   90.00
_cell.angle_beta   90.00
_cell.angle_gamma   90.00
#
_symmetry.space_group_name_H-M   'P 1'
#
loop_
_entity.id
_entity.type
_entity.pdbx_description
1 polymer ?
#
loop_
_entity_poly.entity_id
_entity_poly.type
_entity_poly.pdbx_seq_one_letter_code
_entity_poly.pdbx_strand_id
1 'polypeptide(L)'
;MRRLPAALSIALPLGLLALAAPAGAAVVISQVYGGGGNSGATLKNDFIEVFNNGSAPADIGGWSVQYTSAAGSSWQVTPIPAGTALQPGRYLLINQAAGSGGTVEVPGDVSGTIMMSGTNGKVALVSNANALSGTAPAGGALVDIVSFGSATPTEGSPTPSLSNTTAALRNAGGCTDTGNNGSDFSIAAPAPRSSATAALVCSGDTGPAQPLAAAIYEIQGNGAKSPLVGRLVRTRGVVTKLMNNGFFMQDQAGDNNPLTSDGIFVFTNQAAFPAAAVGNLVEVTANVAEFNTGAASNADTLARTVTQLSGVGAVNFLNSGFAIAPTVVNLPESVDGDLERYEGMLVTLTGPFTVQQNYFQGRYGQLTLAVGGRIETPTNRFRPGPQANALADENARRRIILDDGSSLQNPNPTPYLGADALPRAGDLTGAITGVIDYGLATNSNTGFGDYKVHPTVAPTFAIANPRTAAPQDVGGTIKVASFNVLNYFTTFTNGATATGQTGQGCTLGSAVSASNCRGAGNIEEFQRQRAKIVEAMAAIDADALGLMEIQNNGNVAAQNLADALNARMGANTYRTTSVPAEGTGTDAIRVAVIYKPARLTAVGPAVSDADPVNNRPTLAQTFSLPGGERFTLFVNHLKSKSSCPAAGDADAAGNTDTGDGQGCWNAQRVQQARRLGMFVAQRQAAAGSNDALLIGDFNAYAQEDPIVQLTGSGFVDQIGRFDASGYSYVFDGAAGRLDHAIASGTLSARVNRAAIWHINADETALADYNLEFKAPQACNGASCPADPYQVSPYRSSDHDPVVIGLNYAKTIQGTAGRDVIVGTAGNDVIIGGAGPDQLTGGGGSNVFVYQSLRDLGDVITDFVPGKDRIDLGALLASIGAGRDAFGFGVVKLVASGADTLLQIDTDGSAGPVAARTLATLQNVNPASIVPSRDLGVQ
;
A
#
# COMPACT_ATOMS: atom_id res chain seq x y z
N MET A 1 77.29 28.64 -40.80
CA MET A 1 77.43 28.52 -42.27
C MET A 1 76.05 28.13 -42.82
N ARG A 2 75.41 28.68 -43.85
CA ARG A 2 75.53 29.91 -44.66
C ARG A 2 74.09 30.16 -45.22
N ARG A 3 73.55 31.38 -44.99
CA ARG A 3 72.79 32.30 -45.91
C ARG A 3 71.48 31.80 -46.60
N LEU A 4 70.25 32.32 -46.32
CA LEU A 4 69.55 33.61 -46.68
C LEU A 4 69.21 33.78 -48.20
N PRO A 5 68.18 34.56 -48.66
CA PRO A 5 67.01 35.22 -48.02
C PRO A 5 65.70 35.34 -48.89
N ALA A 6 64.74 36.20 -48.43
CA ALA A 6 63.71 36.99 -49.16
C ALA A 6 62.26 36.41 -49.25
N ALA A 7 61.13 37.13 -49.12
CA ALA A 7 60.83 38.55 -48.89
C ALA A 7 59.38 38.73 -48.36
N LEU A 8 59.14 39.90 -47.78
CA LEU A 8 57.92 40.54 -47.27
C LEU A 8 56.93 40.92 -48.39
N SER A 9 55.60 40.91 -48.16
CA SER A 9 54.63 41.94 -48.63
C SER A 9 53.17 41.68 -48.20
N ILE A 10 52.51 42.77 -47.81
CA ILE A 10 51.09 42.95 -47.45
C ILE A 10 50.24 43.10 -48.73
N ALA A 11 49.05 42.50 -48.80
CA ALA A 11 47.97 42.92 -49.71
C ALA A 11 46.58 42.46 -49.24
N LEU A 12 45.64 43.42 -49.13
CA LEU A 12 44.18 43.23 -49.14
C LEU A 12 43.73 42.50 -50.42
N PRO A 13 42.63 41.72 -50.37
CA PRO A 13 41.69 41.63 -51.49
C PRO A 13 40.32 42.16 -51.02
N LEU A 14 39.85 43.29 -51.56
CA LEU A 14 38.95 43.38 -52.72
C LEU A 14 37.77 42.40 -52.65
N GLY A 15 36.58 42.96 -52.40
CA GLY A 15 35.31 42.25 -52.38
C GLY A 15 35.00 41.59 -53.73
N LEU A 16 34.66 40.31 -53.66
CA LEU A 16 33.80 39.66 -54.65
C LEU A 16 32.38 39.73 -54.10
N LEU A 17 31.51 40.50 -54.78
CA LEU A 17 30.08 40.23 -54.76
C LEU A 17 29.90 38.81 -55.32
N ALA A 18 29.63 37.84 -54.44
CA ALA A 18 29.02 36.60 -54.87
C ALA A 18 27.59 36.94 -55.31
N LEU A 19 27.32 36.84 -56.62
CA LEU A 19 25.95 36.73 -57.08
C LEU A 19 25.35 35.47 -56.45
N ALA A 20 24.40 35.65 -55.53
CA ALA A 20 23.55 34.57 -55.08
C ALA A 20 22.82 33.98 -56.29
N ALA A 21 22.99 32.69 -56.53
CA ALA A 21 22.13 31.95 -57.44
C ALA A 21 20.68 32.03 -56.91
N PRO A 22 19.66 32.16 -57.77
CA PRO A 22 18.28 32.19 -57.32
C PRO A 22 17.93 30.85 -56.65
N ALA A 23 17.42 30.91 -55.42
CA ALA A 23 16.90 29.75 -54.69
C ALA A 23 15.71 29.15 -55.45
N GLY A 24 15.92 28.00 -56.08
CA GLY A 24 14.88 27.22 -56.74
C GLY A 24 14.01 26.46 -55.74
N ALA A 25 12.83 26.03 -56.17
CA ALA A 25 11.96 25.17 -55.37
C ALA A 25 12.65 23.83 -55.04
N ALA A 26 12.57 23.41 -53.79
CA ALA A 26 13.03 22.10 -53.32
C ALA A 26 11.81 21.39 -52.71
N VAL A 27 11.53 20.16 -53.16
CA VAL A 27 10.39 19.37 -52.70
C VAL A 27 10.95 18.08 -52.12
N VAL A 28 10.53 17.78 -50.89
CA VAL A 28 11.02 16.64 -50.10
C VAL A 28 9.85 15.78 -49.64
N ILE A 29 10.13 14.53 -49.29
CA ILE A 29 9.23 13.64 -48.55
C ILE A 29 9.24 14.09 -47.09
N SER A 30 8.10 14.51 -46.55
CA SER A 30 7.99 15.01 -45.18
C SER A 30 7.43 13.98 -44.19
N GLN A 31 6.76 12.93 -44.68
CA GLN A 31 6.28 11.84 -43.82
C GLN A 31 6.12 10.52 -44.58
N VAL A 32 6.44 9.40 -43.92
CA VAL A 32 6.27 8.03 -44.45
C VAL A 32 5.58 7.16 -43.40
N TYR A 33 4.45 6.56 -43.76
CA TYR A 33 3.70 5.63 -42.91
C TYR A 33 3.20 4.42 -43.71
N GLY A 34 3.61 3.22 -43.29
CA GLY A 34 3.21 1.94 -43.89
C GLY A 34 2.40 1.03 -42.97
N GLY A 35 1.84 1.58 -41.90
CA GLY A 35 1.09 0.82 -40.89
C GLY A 35 -0.41 0.72 -41.16
N GLY A 36 -0.91 1.34 -42.23
CA GLY A 36 -2.33 1.57 -42.50
C GLY A 36 -3.16 0.31 -42.44
N GLY A 37 -4.13 0.28 -41.52
CA GLY A 37 -5.07 -0.82 -41.36
C GLY A 37 -4.45 -2.15 -40.95
N ASN A 38 -3.19 -2.18 -40.50
CA ASN A 38 -2.58 -3.33 -39.86
C ASN A 38 -3.05 -3.47 -38.39
N SER A 39 -2.81 -4.63 -37.77
CA SER A 39 -3.16 -4.85 -36.36
C SER A 39 -2.44 -3.85 -35.44
N GLY A 40 -3.22 -3.13 -34.62
CA GLY A 40 -2.73 -2.08 -33.73
C GLY A 40 -2.65 -0.67 -34.36
N ALA A 41 -2.91 -0.51 -35.66
CA ALA A 41 -2.91 0.79 -36.32
C ALA A 41 -4.20 1.58 -36.03
N THR A 42 -4.07 2.90 -35.85
CA THR A 42 -5.21 3.83 -35.75
C THR A 42 -5.72 4.27 -37.12
N LEU A 43 -4.80 4.53 -38.05
CA LEU A 43 -5.12 5.01 -39.40
C LEU A 43 -5.37 3.83 -40.35
N LYS A 44 -6.29 4.00 -41.30
CA LYS A 44 -6.67 2.93 -42.24
C LYS A 44 -5.76 2.79 -43.45
N ASN A 45 -5.15 3.89 -43.91
CA ASN A 45 -4.34 3.93 -45.12
C ASN A 45 -2.86 4.10 -44.80
N ASP A 46 -2.03 3.45 -45.60
CA ASP A 46 -0.65 3.88 -45.80
C ASP A 46 -0.64 5.27 -46.45
N PHE A 47 0.41 6.05 -46.24
CA PHE A 47 0.56 7.32 -46.96
C PHE A 47 2.02 7.76 -47.08
N ILE A 48 2.22 8.62 -48.08
CA ILE A 48 3.46 9.36 -48.31
C ILE A 48 3.07 10.83 -48.39
N GLU A 49 3.75 11.66 -47.61
CA GLU A 49 3.54 13.12 -47.59
C GLU A 49 4.76 13.79 -48.23
N VAL A 50 4.52 14.75 -49.13
CA VAL A 50 5.57 15.59 -49.72
C VAL A 50 5.34 17.05 -49.36
N PHE A 51 6.43 17.82 -49.31
CA PHE A 51 6.46 19.19 -48.82
C PHE A 51 7.41 20.06 -49.65
N ASN A 52 6.98 21.27 -49.98
CA ASN A 52 7.85 22.27 -50.63
C ASN A 52 8.61 23.06 -49.56
N ASN A 53 9.87 22.68 -49.30
CA ASN A 53 10.76 23.38 -48.37
C ASN A 53 11.51 24.56 -49.02
N GLY A 54 11.27 24.81 -50.32
CA GLY A 54 11.80 25.96 -51.04
C GLY A 54 10.98 27.24 -50.88
N SER A 55 11.52 28.33 -51.44
CA SER A 55 10.90 29.68 -51.38
C SER A 55 10.03 30.04 -52.58
N ALA A 56 9.86 29.14 -53.55
CA ALA A 56 9.07 29.36 -54.77
C ALA A 56 8.11 28.19 -55.05
N PRO A 57 6.97 28.41 -55.73
CA PRO A 57 6.07 27.34 -56.12
C PRO A 57 6.78 26.27 -56.96
N ALA A 58 6.53 25.00 -56.65
CA ALA A 58 7.06 23.84 -57.37
C ALA A 58 5.98 23.25 -58.27
N ASP A 59 6.22 23.15 -59.58
CA ASP A 59 5.37 22.33 -60.46
C ASP A 59 5.81 20.86 -60.33
N ILE A 60 4.96 20.07 -59.67
CA ILE A 60 5.17 18.64 -59.44
C ILE A 60 4.16 17.79 -60.23
N GLY A 61 3.44 18.41 -61.17
CA GLY A 61 2.52 17.69 -62.05
C GLY A 61 3.27 16.70 -62.93
N GLY A 62 2.85 15.43 -62.92
CA GLY A 62 3.51 14.36 -63.67
C GLY A 62 4.73 13.73 -62.97
N TRP A 63 5.05 14.16 -61.74
CA TRP A 63 5.98 13.48 -60.85
C TRP A 63 5.35 12.19 -60.30
N SER A 64 6.09 11.42 -59.49
CA SER A 64 5.54 10.27 -58.77
C SER A 64 6.17 10.08 -57.40
N VAL A 65 5.40 9.51 -56.47
CA VAL A 65 5.96 8.83 -55.31
C VAL A 65 6.04 7.34 -55.60
N GLN A 66 7.17 6.73 -55.24
CA GLN A 66 7.46 5.34 -55.53
C GLN A 66 7.90 4.60 -54.29
N TYR A 67 7.62 3.30 -54.24
CA TYR A 67 7.96 2.46 -53.09
C TYR A 67 8.54 1.11 -53.52
N THR A 68 9.46 0.58 -52.73
CA THR A 68 9.86 -0.82 -52.78
C THR A 68 10.22 -1.33 -51.38
N SER A 69 10.21 -2.65 -51.19
CA SER A 69 10.58 -3.26 -49.91
C SER A 69 12.07 -3.05 -49.59
N ALA A 70 12.50 -3.31 -48.35
CA ALA A 70 13.89 -3.10 -47.94
C ALA A 70 14.92 -3.73 -48.90
N ALA A 71 14.69 -4.98 -49.32
CA ALA A 71 15.52 -5.70 -50.28
C ALA A 71 15.06 -5.58 -51.76
N GLY A 72 13.97 -4.86 -52.02
CA GLY A 72 13.35 -4.76 -53.34
C GLY A 72 14.17 -3.96 -54.34
N SER A 73 14.03 -4.33 -55.62
CA SER A 73 14.65 -3.70 -56.80
C SER A 73 13.63 -3.27 -57.87
N SER A 74 12.36 -3.60 -57.68
CA SER A 74 11.23 -3.19 -58.53
C SER A 74 10.37 -2.19 -57.75
N TRP A 75 10.11 -1.03 -58.35
CA TRP A 75 9.42 0.07 -57.68
C TRP A 75 7.97 0.19 -58.14
N GLN A 76 7.06 0.29 -57.17
CA GLN A 76 5.64 0.59 -57.39
C GLN A 76 5.48 2.11 -57.50
N VAL A 77 4.59 2.58 -58.37
CA VAL A 77 4.47 3.99 -58.74
C VAL A 77 3.07 4.52 -58.46
N THR A 78 2.98 5.65 -57.75
CA THR A 78 1.77 6.49 -57.71
C THR A 78 2.08 7.83 -58.39
N PRO A 79 1.51 8.10 -59.58
CA PRO A 79 1.73 9.35 -60.28
C PRO A 79 0.99 10.51 -59.60
N ILE A 80 1.60 11.69 -59.58
CA ILE A 80 1.00 12.95 -59.15
C ILE A 80 0.29 13.56 -60.38
N PRO A 81 -1.02 13.91 -60.28
CA PRO A 81 -1.79 14.42 -61.42
C PRO A 81 -1.14 15.62 -62.11
N ALA A 82 -1.23 15.67 -63.45
CA ALA A 82 -0.75 16.82 -64.22
C ALA A 82 -1.43 18.12 -63.76
N GLY A 83 -0.67 19.22 -63.70
CA GLY A 83 -1.15 20.52 -63.22
C GLY A 83 -1.09 20.72 -61.70
N THR A 84 -0.49 19.78 -60.95
CA THR A 84 -0.30 19.93 -59.50
C THR A 84 0.88 20.86 -59.20
N ALA A 85 0.58 22.05 -58.67
CA ALA A 85 1.58 23.00 -58.19
C ALA A 85 1.59 23.07 -56.66
N LEU A 86 2.74 22.81 -56.03
CA LEU A 86 2.92 22.86 -54.59
C LEU A 86 3.53 24.22 -54.19
N GLN A 87 2.74 25.05 -53.51
CA GLN A 87 3.20 26.37 -53.04
C GLN A 87 4.27 26.25 -51.94
N PRO A 88 5.14 27.26 -51.73
CA PRO A 88 6.10 27.28 -50.64
C PRO A 88 5.44 26.95 -49.29
N GLY A 89 6.04 26.04 -48.54
CA GLY A 89 5.54 25.65 -47.23
C GLY A 89 4.25 24.85 -47.23
N ARG A 90 3.79 24.34 -48.38
CA ARG A 90 2.60 23.48 -48.47
C ARG A 90 2.96 22.01 -48.55
N TYR A 91 2.03 21.19 -48.08
CA TYR A 91 2.07 19.73 -48.12
C TYR A 91 1.16 19.20 -49.24
N LEU A 92 1.49 18.02 -49.73
CA LEU A 92 0.60 17.18 -50.53
C LEU A 92 0.60 15.79 -49.91
N LEU A 93 -0.57 15.31 -49.52
CA LEU A 93 -0.75 13.99 -48.92
C LEU A 93 -1.17 12.99 -49.99
N ILE A 94 -0.33 11.99 -50.23
CA ILE A 94 -0.62 10.89 -51.14
C ILE A 94 -1.03 9.68 -50.31
N ASN A 95 -2.32 9.43 -50.24
CA ASN A 95 -2.85 8.20 -49.69
C ASN A 95 -2.41 7.01 -50.52
N GLN A 96 -2.17 5.89 -49.86
CA GLN A 96 -1.85 4.63 -50.47
C GLN A 96 -2.89 3.57 -50.06
N ALA A 97 -2.56 2.29 -50.18
CA ALA A 97 -3.51 1.22 -49.92
C ALA A 97 -4.09 1.28 -48.49
N ALA A 98 -5.37 0.94 -48.37
CA ALA A 98 -6.01 0.72 -47.08
C ALA A 98 -5.82 -0.74 -46.64
N GLY A 99 -5.53 -0.95 -45.36
CA GLY A 99 -5.58 -2.27 -44.74
C GLY A 99 -7.00 -2.65 -44.29
N SER A 100 -7.14 -3.76 -43.57
CA SER A 100 -8.44 -4.28 -43.10
C SER A 100 -8.85 -3.79 -41.71
N GLY A 101 -7.95 -3.16 -40.96
CA GLY A 101 -8.18 -2.55 -39.64
C GLY A 101 -8.13 -1.02 -39.66
N GLY A 102 -7.87 -0.40 -38.50
CA GLY A 102 -7.85 1.05 -38.34
C GLY A 102 -9.25 1.67 -38.17
N THR A 103 -9.33 2.75 -37.42
CA THR A 103 -10.60 3.43 -37.09
C THR A 103 -10.73 4.81 -37.72
N VAL A 104 -9.63 5.39 -38.19
CA VAL A 104 -9.57 6.75 -38.74
C VAL A 104 -9.22 6.71 -40.22
N GLU A 105 -10.11 7.26 -41.05
CA GLU A 105 -9.84 7.53 -42.47
C GLU A 105 -8.82 8.65 -42.60
N VAL A 106 -7.89 8.52 -43.52
CA VAL A 106 -6.97 9.60 -43.90
C VAL A 106 -7.48 10.16 -45.23
N PRO A 107 -7.94 11.41 -45.34
CA PRO A 107 -8.33 11.99 -46.62
C PRO A 107 -7.10 12.59 -47.33
N GLY A 108 -6.55 11.87 -48.32
CA GLY A 108 -5.42 12.31 -49.13
C GLY A 108 -5.83 13.29 -50.23
N ASP A 109 -4.88 14.13 -50.65
CA ASP A 109 -5.03 15.00 -51.83
C ASP A 109 -4.93 14.19 -53.14
N VAL A 110 -4.17 13.10 -53.11
CA VAL A 110 -3.99 12.15 -54.20
C VAL A 110 -4.17 10.73 -53.65
N SER A 111 -4.82 9.86 -54.43
CA SER A 111 -5.01 8.45 -54.08
C SER A 111 -4.12 7.54 -54.91
N GLY A 112 -3.37 6.68 -54.22
CA GLY A 112 -2.58 5.59 -54.76
C GLY A 112 -3.02 4.24 -54.18
N THR A 113 -2.37 3.18 -54.63
CA THR A 113 -2.72 1.78 -54.28
C THR A 113 -1.51 0.98 -53.80
N ILE A 114 -0.41 1.64 -53.48
CA ILE A 114 0.82 0.98 -53.02
C ILE A 114 0.55 0.39 -51.63
N MET A 115 0.91 -0.87 -51.41
CA MET A 115 0.95 -1.46 -50.07
C MET A 115 2.37 -1.31 -49.53
N MET A 116 2.51 -0.62 -48.41
CA MET A 116 3.81 -0.32 -47.80
C MET A 116 4.05 -1.21 -46.58
N SER A 117 5.31 -1.39 -46.23
CA SER A 117 5.70 -2.10 -45.03
C SER A 117 5.58 -1.18 -43.82
N GLY A 118 4.96 -1.67 -42.74
CA GLY A 118 4.89 -0.95 -41.47
C GLY A 118 6.19 -0.94 -40.66
N THR A 119 7.25 -1.58 -41.15
CA THR A 119 8.50 -1.75 -40.38
C THR A 119 9.78 -1.37 -41.13
N ASN A 120 9.95 -1.81 -42.39
CA ASN A 120 11.17 -1.60 -43.17
C ASN A 120 10.86 -1.43 -44.68
N GLY A 121 11.41 -0.41 -45.33
CA GLY A 121 11.13 -0.12 -46.74
C GLY A 121 11.82 1.14 -47.28
N LYS A 122 11.56 1.45 -48.55
CA LYS A 122 12.15 2.60 -49.27
C LYS A 122 11.08 3.35 -50.03
N VAL A 123 11.04 4.67 -49.88
CA VAL A 123 10.15 5.58 -50.60
C VAL A 123 10.99 6.59 -51.37
N ALA A 124 10.65 6.86 -52.62
CA ALA A 124 11.31 7.83 -53.47
C ALA A 124 10.31 8.82 -54.06
N LEU A 125 10.72 10.09 -54.13
CA LEU A 125 10.07 11.13 -54.91
C LEU A 125 10.82 11.26 -56.24
N VAL A 126 10.10 11.19 -57.36
CA VAL A 126 10.69 11.14 -58.70
C VAL A 126 10.04 12.19 -59.59
N SER A 127 10.85 12.94 -60.34
CA SER A 127 10.42 14.07 -61.16
C SER A 127 9.69 13.68 -62.45
N ASN A 128 9.31 12.42 -62.58
CA ASN A 128 8.48 11.86 -63.66
C ASN A 128 7.73 10.61 -63.16
N ALA A 129 6.89 10.01 -64.00
CA ALA A 129 6.11 8.81 -63.69
C ALA A 129 6.79 7.48 -64.08
N ASN A 130 8.05 7.48 -64.52
CA ASN A 130 8.75 6.25 -64.89
C ASN A 130 9.22 5.51 -63.62
N ALA A 131 8.93 4.22 -63.53
CA ALA A 131 9.37 3.40 -62.40
C ALA A 131 10.90 3.34 -62.30
N LEU A 132 11.44 3.54 -61.09
CA LEU A 132 12.84 3.31 -60.78
C LEU A 132 13.18 1.81 -60.91
N SER A 133 14.45 1.52 -61.17
CA SER A 133 14.96 0.15 -61.24
C SER A 133 16.21 -0.02 -60.40
N GLY A 134 16.42 -1.25 -59.90
CA GLY A 134 17.58 -1.60 -59.07
C GLY A 134 17.37 -1.33 -57.58
N THR A 135 18.30 -1.88 -56.78
CA THR A 135 18.28 -1.73 -55.32
C THR A 135 18.77 -0.37 -54.86
N ALA A 136 19.55 0.35 -55.68
CA ALA A 136 20.13 1.65 -55.38
C ALA A 136 20.03 2.65 -56.54
N PRO A 137 18.84 3.22 -56.79
CA PRO A 137 18.67 4.20 -57.85
C PRO A 137 19.49 5.47 -57.53
N ALA A 138 20.30 5.93 -58.47
CA ALA A 138 21.06 7.17 -58.36
C ALA A 138 20.96 7.97 -59.67
N GLY A 139 20.75 9.29 -59.55
CA GLY A 139 20.73 10.24 -60.67
C GLY A 139 19.45 10.25 -61.53
N GLY A 140 19.40 11.20 -62.48
CA GLY A 140 18.53 11.23 -63.67
C GLY A 140 17.06 11.65 -63.52
N ALA A 141 16.40 11.41 -62.38
CA ALA A 141 15.03 11.88 -62.08
C ALA A 141 14.66 11.75 -60.59
N LEU A 142 15.51 11.15 -59.75
CA LEU A 142 15.29 11.04 -58.32
C LEU A 142 15.40 12.42 -57.66
N VAL A 143 14.37 12.81 -56.91
CA VAL A 143 14.28 14.10 -56.21
C VAL A 143 14.60 13.96 -54.73
N ASP A 144 14.01 12.97 -54.06
CA ASP A 144 14.24 12.65 -52.64
C ASP A 144 14.06 11.14 -52.41
N ILE A 145 14.72 10.58 -51.41
CA ILE A 145 14.60 9.17 -51.01
C ILE A 145 14.66 9.02 -49.49
N VAL A 146 13.69 8.28 -48.94
CA VAL A 146 13.61 7.92 -47.53
C VAL A 146 13.68 6.41 -47.39
N SER A 147 14.67 5.94 -46.64
CA SER A 147 14.72 4.54 -46.18
C SER A 147 14.41 4.47 -44.69
N PHE A 148 13.64 3.44 -44.30
CA PHE A 148 13.29 3.20 -42.91
C PHE A 148 13.60 1.77 -42.48
N GLY A 149 14.05 1.64 -41.22
CA GLY A 149 14.49 0.38 -40.63
C GLY A 149 15.79 -0.13 -41.25
N SER A 150 15.84 -1.42 -41.60
CA SER A 150 17.04 -2.08 -42.14
C SER A 150 17.30 -1.83 -43.63
N ALA A 151 16.53 -0.95 -44.28
CA ALA A 151 16.63 -0.69 -45.71
C ALA A 151 17.85 0.16 -46.09
N THR A 152 18.46 -0.17 -47.24
CA THR A 152 19.48 0.65 -47.94
C THR A 152 19.08 0.72 -49.42
N PRO A 153 19.03 1.90 -50.09
CA PRO A 153 19.87 3.08 -49.88
C PRO A 153 19.07 4.34 -49.56
N THR A 154 19.71 5.18 -48.77
CA THR A 154 19.15 6.32 -48.08
C THR A 154 20.01 7.51 -48.44
N GLU A 155 19.48 8.71 -48.28
CA GLU A 155 20.36 9.86 -48.05
C GLU A 155 21.05 9.65 -46.70
N GLY A 156 22.38 9.59 -46.66
CA GLY A 156 23.16 9.36 -45.44
C GLY A 156 22.90 8.00 -44.78
N SER A 157 22.17 8.00 -43.66
CA SER A 157 21.77 6.82 -42.88
C SER A 157 20.25 6.66 -42.81
N PRO A 158 19.68 5.44 -42.66
CA PRO A 158 18.24 5.24 -42.60
C PRO A 158 17.63 5.80 -41.32
N THR A 159 16.32 6.06 -41.36
CA THR A 159 15.53 6.27 -40.14
C THR A 159 15.44 4.97 -39.31
N PRO A 160 15.17 5.02 -37.98
CA PRO A 160 14.88 3.82 -37.21
C PRO A 160 13.68 3.02 -37.77
N SER A 161 13.55 1.75 -37.39
CA SER A 161 12.41 0.93 -37.83
C SER A 161 11.08 1.51 -37.36
N LEU A 162 10.09 1.46 -38.25
CA LEU A 162 8.71 1.86 -37.94
C LEU A 162 7.93 0.71 -37.30
N SER A 163 6.70 1.00 -36.89
CA SER A 163 5.70 0.05 -36.43
C SER A 163 4.33 0.40 -37.01
N ASN A 164 3.32 -0.45 -36.77
CA ASN A 164 1.93 -0.15 -37.16
C ASN A 164 1.37 1.12 -36.49
N THR A 165 2.02 1.63 -35.44
CA THR A 165 1.60 2.84 -34.70
C THR A 165 2.51 4.04 -34.91
N THR A 166 3.57 3.93 -35.73
CA THR A 166 4.56 5.00 -35.89
C THR A 166 4.88 5.28 -37.35
N ALA A 167 5.23 6.54 -37.64
CA ALA A 167 5.67 7.03 -38.94
C ALA A 167 7.05 7.69 -38.81
N ALA A 168 7.76 7.80 -39.93
CA ALA A 168 8.94 8.66 -40.02
C ALA A 168 8.47 10.09 -40.34
N LEU A 169 8.73 11.04 -39.45
CA LEU A 169 8.36 12.46 -39.60
C LEU A 169 9.61 13.29 -39.83
N ARG A 170 9.70 13.98 -40.98
CA ARG A 170 10.82 14.89 -41.27
C ARG A 170 10.77 16.07 -40.30
N ASN A 171 11.91 16.33 -39.66
CA ASN A 171 12.09 17.31 -38.61
C ASN A 171 11.77 18.73 -39.10
N ALA A 172 11.44 19.62 -38.14
CA ALA A 172 10.94 20.96 -38.40
C ALA A 172 9.77 20.97 -39.43
N GLY A 173 8.89 19.97 -39.33
CA GLY A 173 7.72 19.85 -40.19
C GLY A 173 8.02 19.64 -41.67
N GLY A 174 9.22 19.20 -42.05
CA GLY A 174 9.64 19.07 -43.46
C GLY A 174 10.73 20.05 -43.88
N CYS A 175 11.06 21.04 -43.04
CA CYS A 175 12.09 22.03 -43.35
C CYS A 175 13.53 21.54 -43.12
N THR A 176 13.74 20.44 -42.39
CA THR A 176 15.08 19.90 -42.14
C THR A 176 15.45 18.87 -43.21
N ASP A 177 16.48 19.18 -43.99
CA ASP A 177 17.01 18.31 -45.03
C ASP A 177 18.54 18.44 -45.09
N THR A 178 19.22 17.63 -44.27
CA THR A 178 20.70 17.64 -44.14
C THR A 178 21.38 16.66 -45.09
N GLY A 179 20.58 15.97 -45.89
CA GLY A 179 21.00 14.87 -46.73
C GLY A 179 21.25 13.57 -45.98
N ASN A 180 20.61 13.40 -44.82
CA ASN A 180 20.76 12.20 -43.99
C ASN A 180 19.44 11.86 -43.28
N ASN A 181 18.75 10.81 -43.74
CA ASN A 181 17.43 10.46 -43.20
C ASN A 181 17.46 10.19 -41.70
N GLY A 182 18.53 9.59 -41.17
CA GLY A 182 18.68 9.28 -39.74
C GLY A 182 18.77 10.52 -38.85
N SER A 183 19.24 11.66 -39.36
CA SER A 183 19.20 12.95 -38.65
C SER A 183 17.99 13.81 -39.03
N ASP A 184 17.42 13.59 -40.20
CA ASP A 184 16.33 14.41 -40.72
C ASP A 184 14.94 13.94 -40.27
N PHE A 185 14.79 12.71 -39.75
CA PHE A 185 13.50 12.16 -39.34
C PHE A 185 13.49 11.68 -37.89
N SER A 186 12.35 11.88 -37.23
CA SER A 186 12.02 11.29 -35.93
C SER A 186 10.90 10.26 -36.07
N ILE A 187 10.89 9.26 -35.19
CA ILE A 187 9.84 8.23 -35.15
C ILE A 187 8.79 8.63 -34.12
N ALA A 188 7.57 8.87 -34.59
CA ALA A 188 6.46 9.31 -33.75
C ALA A 188 5.12 8.75 -34.28
N ALA A 189 4.02 9.01 -33.57
CA ALA A 189 2.69 8.69 -34.09
C ALA A 189 2.44 9.40 -35.43
N PRO A 190 1.76 8.76 -36.40
CA PRO A 190 1.49 9.37 -37.70
C PRO A 190 0.64 10.63 -37.55
N ALA A 191 1.04 11.70 -38.25
CA ALA A 191 0.39 13.01 -38.21
C ALA A 191 0.25 13.54 -39.64
N PRO A 192 -0.67 12.99 -40.45
CA PRO A 192 -0.78 13.30 -41.87
C PRO A 192 -1.22 14.75 -42.11
N ARG A 193 -0.57 15.44 -43.04
CA ARG A 193 -0.86 16.83 -43.44
C ARG A 193 -1.14 16.89 -44.94
N SER A 194 -2.31 17.38 -45.30
CA SER A 194 -2.73 17.61 -46.69
C SER A 194 -2.49 19.05 -47.13
N SER A 195 -2.86 19.35 -48.37
CA SER A 195 -2.87 20.71 -48.94
C SER A 195 -3.71 21.72 -48.14
N ALA A 196 -4.65 21.25 -47.32
CA ALA A 196 -5.45 22.08 -46.42
C ALA A 196 -4.68 22.56 -45.18
N THR A 197 -3.53 21.96 -44.87
CA THR A 197 -2.70 22.33 -43.73
C THR A 197 -2.12 23.74 -43.91
N ALA A 198 -2.09 24.52 -42.82
CA ALA A 198 -1.51 25.86 -42.83
C ALA A 198 -0.06 25.83 -43.35
N ALA A 199 0.34 26.84 -44.12
CA ALA A 199 1.66 26.88 -44.73
C ALA A 199 2.75 27.00 -43.65
N LEU A 200 3.80 26.18 -43.76
CA LEU A 200 5.00 26.25 -42.94
C LEU A 200 6.15 26.83 -43.75
N VAL A 201 6.51 28.10 -43.49
CA VAL A 201 7.62 28.74 -44.22
C VAL A 201 8.95 28.29 -43.63
N CYS A 202 9.78 27.62 -44.43
CA CYS A 202 11.15 27.33 -44.05
C CYS A 202 11.98 28.61 -44.15
N SER A 203 12.25 29.26 -43.03
CA SER A 203 13.21 30.37 -42.98
C SER A 203 14.59 29.81 -43.35
N GLY A 204 15.19 30.35 -44.41
CA GLY A 204 16.56 29.99 -44.82
C GLY A 204 17.50 30.02 -43.61
N ASP A 205 18.20 28.91 -43.41
CA ASP A 205 19.23 28.67 -42.38
C ASP A 205 19.04 29.46 -41.07
N THR A 206 18.12 28.99 -40.22
CA THR A 206 18.34 29.15 -38.78
C THR A 206 18.97 27.84 -38.31
N GLY A 207 20.16 27.91 -37.71
CA GLY A 207 20.78 26.77 -37.03
C GLY A 207 19.89 26.16 -35.94
N PRO A 208 20.44 25.39 -34.97
CA PRO A 208 19.62 24.71 -33.97
C PRO A 208 18.60 25.67 -33.34
N ALA A 209 17.35 25.20 -33.22
CA ALA A 209 16.20 26.00 -32.76
C ALA A 209 16.61 26.89 -31.60
N GLN A 210 16.44 28.22 -31.75
CA GLN A 210 16.78 29.13 -30.66
C GLN A 210 15.85 28.83 -29.47
N PRO A 211 16.38 28.55 -28.27
CA PRO A 211 15.55 28.29 -27.11
C PRO A 211 14.61 29.46 -26.82
N LEU A 212 13.32 29.18 -26.58
CA LEU A 212 12.36 30.18 -26.13
C LEU A 212 12.73 30.61 -24.71
N ALA A 213 13.01 31.89 -24.49
CA ALA A 213 13.13 32.43 -23.13
C ALA A 213 11.75 32.38 -22.46
N ALA A 214 11.62 31.60 -21.39
CA ALA A 214 10.37 31.45 -20.64
C ALA A 214 10.69 31.37 -19.14
N ALA A 215 9.92 32.07 -18.33
CA ALA A 215 10.00 31.93 -16.87
C ALA A 215 9.39 30.60 -16.42
N ILE A 216 9.71 30.15 -15.21
CA ILE A 216 9.28 28.82 -14.74
C ILE A 216 7.74 28.74 -14.67
N TYR A 217 7.07 29.78 -14.17
CA TYR A 217 5.61 29.85 -14.09
C TYR A 217 4.91 29.86 -15.47
N GLU A 218 5.59 30.30 -16.54
CA GLU A 218 5.09 30.20 -17.92
C GLU A 218 5.26 28.78 -18.49
N ILE A 219 6.31 28.08 -18.06
CA ILE A 219 6.55 26.68 -18.40
C ILE A 219 5.54 25.80 -17.69
N GLN A 220 5.33 25.99 -16.39
CA GLN A 220 4.33 25.23 -15.62
C GLN A 220 2.90 25.54 -16.12
N GLY A 221 2.52 26.82 -16.19
CA GLY A 221 1.14 27.20 -16.45
C GLY A 221 0.23 26.95 -15.25
N ASN A 222 -1.09 27.05 -15.46
CA ASN A 222 -2.11 26.98 -14.41
C ASN A 222 -3.00 25.71 -14.47
N GLY A 223 -2.60 24.73 -15.27
CA GLY A 223 -3.29 23.46 -15.42
C GLY A 223 -2.34 22.29 -15.17
N ALA A 224 -2.87 21.07 -15.17
CA ALA A 224 -2.11 19.85 -14.87
C ALA A 224 -1.06 19.43 -15.93
N LYS A 225 -0.85 20.27 -16.96
CA LYS A 225 0.12 20.06 -18.04
C LYS A 225 0.63 21.39 -18.52
N SER A 226 1.90 21.41 -18.88
CA SER A 226 2.55 22.58 -19.44
C SER A 226 1.92 23.04 -20.78
N PRO A 227 1.73 24.35 -21.00
CA PRO A 227 1.38 24.88 -22.32
C PRO A 227 2.56 24.85 -23.31
N LEU A 228 3.78 24.52 -22.86
CA LEU A 228 5.01 24.55 -23.63
C LEU A 228 5.59 23.16 -23.92
N VAL A 229 4.84 22.07 -23.71
CA VAL A 229 5.30 20.70 -24.01
C VAL A 229 5.89 20.60 -25.42
N GLY A 230 7.07 19.98 -25.51
CA GLY A 230 7.82 19.78 -26.75
C GLY A 230 8.61 21.01 -27.22
N ARG A 231 8.54 22.15 -26.51
CA ARG A 231 9.33 23.35 -26.82
C ARG A 231 10.70 23.25 -26.17
N LEU A 232 11.73 23.64 -26.92
CA LEU A 232 13.05 23.94 -26.37
C LEU A 232 12.99 25.33 -25.71
N VAL A 233 13.26 25.39 -24.41
CA VAL A 233 13.21 26.61 -23.60
C VAL A 233 14.57 26.94 -22.99
N ARG A 234 14.76 28.22 -22.67
CA ARG A 234 15.82 28.73 -21.79
C ARG A 234 15.16 29.41 -20.61
N THR A 235 15.44 28.92 -19.40
CA THR A 235 14.82 29.44 -18.16
C THR A 235 15.85 29.60 -17.06
N ARG A 236 15.53 30.40 -16.04
CA ARG A 236 16.42 30.70 -14.91
C ARG A 236 15.72 30.40 -13.59
N GLY A 237 16.49 30.04 -12.59
CA GLY A 237 15.97 29.83 -11.24
C GLY A 237 17.06 29.39 -10.27
N VAL A 238 16.71 29.43 -8.99
CA VAL A 238 17.57 29.05 -7.88
C VAL A 238 17.36 27.58 -7.58
N VAL A 239 18.44 26.80 -7.53
CA VAL A 239 18.37 25.38 -7.16
C VAL A 239 17.92 25.25 -5.70
N THR A 240 16.81 24.54 -5.46
CA THR A 240 16.19 24.38 -4.15
C THR A 240 16.45 23.00 -3.53
N LYS A 241 16.56 21.96 -4.36
CA LYS A 241 16.87 20.59 -3.91
C LYS A 241 17.60 19.79 -4.99
N LEU A 242 18.57 18.95 -4.58
CA LEU A 242 19.20 17.96 -5.45
C LEU A 242 18.53 16.59 -5.32
N MET A 243 18.48 15.85 -6.43
CA MET A 243 17.92 14.50 -6.53
C MET A 243 18.96 13.56 -7.16
N ASN A 244 18.75 12.24 -7.09
CA ASN A 244 19.70 11.26 -7.63
C ASN A 244 19.76 11.21 -9.18
N ASN A 245 18.88 11.94 -9.88
CA ASN A 245 18.76 11.97 -11.34
C ASN A 245 18.50 13.37 -11.91
N GLY A 246 18.64 14.41 -11.09
CA GLY A 246 18.28 15.78 -11.46
C GLY A 246 18.31 16.74 -10.27
N PHE A 247 17.64 17.88 -10.42
CA PHE A 247 17.49 18.87 -9.34
C PHE A 247 16.21 19.69 -9.54
N PHE A 248 15.66 20.20 -8.45
CA PHE A 248 14.60 21.18 -8.46
C PHE A 248 15.18 22.59 -8.46
N MET A 249 14.56 23.49 -9.22
CA MET A 249 14.85 24.92 -9.20
C MET A 249 13.55 25.72 -9.19
N GLN A 250 13.60 26.92 -8.62
CA GLN A 250 12.45 27.80 -8.47
C GLN A 250 12.80 29.22 -8.91
N ASP A 251 11.84 29.92 -9.52
CA ASP A 251 12.01 31.31 -9.92
C ASP A 251 12.29 32.16 -8.67
N GLN A 252 13.23 33.10 -8.78
CA GLN A 252 13.66 33.90 -7.63
C GLN A 252 12.60 34.91 -7.19
N ALA A 253 11.87 35.49 -8.14
CA ALA A 253 10.86 36.50 -7.88
C ALA A 253 9.45 35.90 -7.88
N GLY A 254 9.25 34.86 -8.69
CA GLY A 254 7.94 34.32 -9.02
C GLY A 254 7.04 35.33 -9.73
N ASP A 255 5.79 34.96 -9.98
CA ASP A 255 4.78 35.84 -10.59
C ASP A 255 3.73 36.37 -9.59
N ASN A 256 3.77 35.93 -8.34
CA ASN A 256 2.78 36.19 -7.28
C ASN A 256 1.35 35.71 -7.63
N ASN A 257 1.21 34.75 -8.53
CA ASN A 257 -0.07 34.14 -8.88
C ASN A 257 -0.23 32.81 -8.14
N PRO A 258 -1.23 32.66 -7.25
CA PRO A 258 -1.42 31.43 -6.47
C PRO A 258 -1.93 30.23 -7.31
N LEU A 259 -2.10 30.39 -8.62
CA LEU A 259 -2.58 29.35 -9.52
C LEU A 259 -1.46 28.75 -10.40
N THR A 260 -0.24 29.27 -10.34
CA THR A 260 0.91 28.85 -11.13
C THR A 260 2.03 28.42 -10.20
N SER A 261 2.76 27.37 -10.58
CA SER A 261 3.96 26.97 -9.86
C SER A 261 5.18 27.77 -10.33
N ASP A 262 5.95 28.28 -9.38
CA ASP A 262 7.25 28.90 -9.66
C ASP A 262 8.40 27.88 -9.70
N GLY A 263 8.12 26.60 -9.41
CA GLY A 263 9.08 25.52 -9.30
C GLY A 263 9.06 24.56 -10.48
N ILE A 264 10.20 23.93 -10.78
CA ILE A 264 10.30 22.92 -11.84
C ILE A 264 11.41 21.92 -11.56
N PHE A 265 11.19 20.67 -11.98
CA PHE A 265 12.22 19.64 -11.95
C PHE A 265 13.05 19.63 -13.24
N VAL A 266 14.37 19.51 -13.10
CA VAL A 266 15.34 19.39 -14.20
C VAL A 266 15.93 17.99 -14.21
N PHE A 267 15.50 17.16 -15.16
CA PHE A 267 15.97 15.80 -15.33
C PHE A 267 17.27 15.76 -16.16
N THR A 268 18.36 15.33 -15.53
CA THR A 268 19.69 15.27 -16.16
C THR A 268 20.19 13.84 -16.37
N ASN A 269 19.47 12.84 -15.85
CA ASN A 269 19.91 11.45 -15.78
C ASN A 269 21.25 11.26 -15.02
N GLN A 270 21.63 12.23 -14.17
CA GLN A 270 22.87 12.24 -13.39
C GLN A 270 22.60 12.74 -11.97
N ALA A 271 23.19 12.09 -10.97
CA ALA A 271 23.04 12.45 -9.56
C ALA A 271 23.77 13.75 -9.16
N ALA A 272 24.79 14.13 -9.92
CA ALA A 272 25.58 15.32 -9.67
C ALA A 272 25.76 16.09 -10.96
N PHE A 273 25.39 17.37 -10.95
CA PHE A 273 25.64 18.30 -12.04
C PHE A 273 26.46 19.47 -11.47
N PRO A 274 27.72 19.71 -11.92
CA PRO A 274 28.64 20.64 -11.24
C PRO A 274 28.10 22.07 -11.03
N ALA A 275 27.21 22.55 -11.90
CA ALA A 275 26.58 23.86 -11.78
C ALA A 275 25.39 23.91 -10.80
N ALA A 276 24.80 22.76 -10.43
CA ALA A 276 23.59 22.66 -9.63
C ALA A 276 23.92 22.31 -8.17
N ALA A 277 24.17 23.34 -7.36
CA ALA A 277 24.22 23.24 -5.90
C ALA A 277 23.09 24.09 -5.31
N VAL A 278 22.51 23.67 -4.18
CA VAL A 278 21.44 24.43 -3.51
C VAL A 278 21.88 25.87 -3.27
N GLY A 279 21.03 26.83 -3.67
CA GLY A 279 21.32 28.27 -3.60
C GLY A 279 22.09 28.84 -4.79
N ASN A 280 22.45 28.03 -5.78
CA ASN A 280 22.95 28.51 -7.06
C ASN A 280 21.81 29.02 -7.94
N LEU A 281 22.00 30.20 -8.53
CA LEU A 281 21.20 30.69 -9.64
C LEU A 281 21.77 30.10 -10.94
N VAL A 282 20.94 29.36 -11.67
CA VAL A 282 21.32 28.70 -12.93
C VAL A 282 20.43 29.13 -14.08
N GLU A 283 20.95 29.03 -15.30
CA GLU A 283 20.18 29.11 -16.54
C GLU A 283 20.21 27.76 -17.24
N VAL A 284 19.04 27.17 -17.48
CA VAL A 284 18.87 25.85 -18.08
C VAL A 284 18.33 26.00 -19.50
N THR A 285 18.91 25.27 -20.45
CA THR A 285 18.37 25.11 -21.81
C THR A 285 18.00 23.64 -22.03
N ALA A 286 16.71 23.36 -22.19
CA ALA A 286 16.15 22.01 -22.20
C ALA A 286 14.76 21.97 -22.86
N ASN A 287 14.27 20.78 -23.18
CA ASN A 287 12.91 20.59 -23.69
C ASN A 287 11.92 20.45 -22.53
N VAL A 288 10.76 21.09 -22.67
CA VAL A 288 9.65 20.88 -21.74
C VAL A 288 8.96 19.56 -22.06
N ALA A 289 8.74 18.73 -21.06
CA ALA A 289 8.10 17.42 -21.20
C ALA A 289 7.16 17.12 -20.02
N GLU A 290 6.17 16.28 -20.29
CA GLU A 290 5.34 15.65 -19.27
C GLU A 290 5.90 14.28 -18.92
N PHE A 291 6.07 14.00 -17.63
CA PHE A 291 6.53 12.72 -17.14
C PHE A 291 5.42 11.98 -16.40
N ASN A 292 4.99 10.85 -16.97
CA ASN A 292 4.12 9.91 -16.28
C ASN A 292 4.96 9.04 -15.32
N THR A 293 4.69 9.15 -14.03
CA THR A 293 5.41 8.40 -12.99
C THR A 293 4.97 6.95 -12.88
N GLY A 294 3.79 6.59 -13.42
CA GLY A 294 3.27 5.23 -13.48
C GLY A 294 3.43 4.57 -14.85
N ALA A 295 2.81 3.40 -15.00
CA ALA A 295 2.71 2.73 -16.30
C ALA A 295 1.89 3.57 -17.28
N ALA A 296 2.11 3.38 -18.59
CA ALA A 296 1.30 4.02 -19.63
C ALA A 296 -0.19 3.60 -19.61
N SER A 297 -0.55 2.56 -18.85
CA SER A 297 -1.95 2.14 -18.64
C SER A 297 -2.55 2.70 -17.34
N ASN A 298 -1.77 3.39 -16.52
CA ASN A 298 -2.24 3.94 -15.24
C ASN A 298 -2.98 5.26 -15.47
N ALA A 299 -4.31 5.21 -15.40
CA ALA A 299 -5.15 6.38 -15.66
C ALA A 299 -4.94 7.53 -14.66
N ASP A 300 -4.60 7.20 -13.41
CA ASP A 300 -4.44 8.17 -12.33
C ASP A 300 -3.17 9.02 -12.54
N THR A 301 -2.00 8.38 -12.71
CA THR A 301 -0.75 9.09 -12.99
C THR A 301 -0.67 9.69 -14.40
N LEU A 302 -1.50 9.25 -15.34
CA LEU A 302 -1.65 9.90 -16.65
C LEU A 302 -2.50 11.18 -16.60
N ALA A 303 -3.42 11.27 -15.66
CA ALA A 303 -4.25 12.45 -15.45
C ALA A 303 -3.46 13.59 -14.80
N ARG A 304 -2.41 13.26 -14.04
CA ARG A 304 -1.50 14.20 -13.35
C ARG A 304 -0.05 13.82 -13.63
N THR A 305 0.47 14.31 -14.74
CA THR A 305 1.88 14.12 -15.12
C THR A 305 2.74 15.21 -14.50
N VAL A 306 4.02 14.92 -14.26
CA VAL A 306 4.96 15.92 -13.74
C VAL A 306 5.53 16.73 -14.89
N THR A 307 5.42 18.07 -14.82
CA THR A 307 6.09 18.96 -15.75
C THR A 307 7.58 19.02 -15.42
N GLN A 308 8.42 18.64 -16.38
CA GLN A 308 9.87 18.64 -16.21
C GLN A 308 10.63 19.20 -17.41
N LEU A 309 11.85 19.64 -17.14
CA LEU A 309 12.84 19.93 -18.17
C LEU A 309 13.67 18.67 -18.45
N SER A 310 13.70 18.23 -19.71
CA SER A 310 14.37 17.01 -20.16
C SER A 310 15.22 17.26 -21.41
N GLY A 311 16.12 16.33 -21.74
CA GLY A 311 17.05 16.52 -22.86
C GLY A 311 17.91 17.78 -22.68
N VAL A 312 18.45 17.95 -21.47
CA VAL A 312 19.18 19.15 -21.05
C VAL A 312 20.39 19.39 -21.95
N GLY A 313 20.36 20.47 -22.73
CA GLY A 313 21.45 20.87 -23.62
C GLY A 313 22.52 21.70 -22.92
N ALA A 314 22.15 22.48 -21.91
CA ALA A 314 23.08 23.25 -21.08
C ALA A 314 22.49 23.60 -19.70
N VAL A 315 23.36 23.65 -18.68
CA VAL A 315 23.08 24.29 -17.39
C VAL A 315 24.24 25.23 -17.08
N ASN A 316 23.97 26.54 -17.15
CA ASN A 316 24.97 27.58 -16.90
C ASN A 316 24.85 28.08 -15.47
N PHE A 317 25.92 27.99 -14.70
CA PHE A 317 26.03 28.67 -13.42
C PHE A 317 26.07 30.18 -13.65
N LEU A 318 25.19 30.93 -12.99
CA LEU A 318 25.18 32.40 -13.06
C LEU A 318 25.75 33.04 -11.80
N ASN A 319 25.30 32.58 -10.63
CA ASN A 319 25.68 33.14 -9.34
C ASN A 319 25.32 32.18 -8.18
N SER A 320 25.75 32.46 -6.95
CA SER A 320 25.48 31.65 -5.75
C SER A 320 25.04 32.49 -4.55
N GLY A 321 24.59 31.83 -3.48
CA GLY A 321 24.20 32.48 -2.22
C GLY A 321 22.75 32.97 -2.20
N PHE A 322 21.91 32.50 -3.12
CA PHE A 322 20.48 32.81 -3.13
C PHE A 322 19.73 31.86 -2.19
N ALA A 323 18.65 32.36 -1.61
CA ALA A 323 17.72 31.56 -0.81
C ALA A 323 16.30 31.86 -1.28
N ILE A 324 15.50 30.81 -1.43
CA ILE A 324 14.06 30.90 -1.68
C ILE A 324 13.36 30.72 -0.33
N ALA A 325 12.47 31.64 0.01
CA ALA A 325 11.61 31.47 1.18
C ALA A 325 10.56 30.40 0.87
N PRO A 326 10.40 29.35 1.69
CA PRO A 326 9.41 28.31 1.44
C PRO A 326 7.98 28.88 1.46
N THR A 327 7.15 28.44 0.52
CA THR A 327 5.72 28.76 0.51
C THR A 327 4.99 27.95 1.58
N VAL A 328 4.21 28.62 2.43
CA VAL A 328 3.43 27.92 3.47
C VAL A 328 2.22 27.24 2.84
N VAL A 329 2.09 25.93 3.05
CA VAL A 329 0.99 25.12 2.55
C VAL A 329 0.30 24.42 3.73
N ASN A 330 -1.03 24.56 3.79
CA ASN A 330 -1.84 23.93 4.82
C ASN A 330 -2.63 22.76 4.22
N LEU A 331 -2.71 21.66 4.97
CA LEU A 331 -3.68 20.59 4.72
C LEU A 331 -4.83 20.68 5.74
N PRO A 332 -6.04 20.17 5.44
CA PRO A 332 -6.42 19.55 4.18
C PRO A 332 -6.45 20.50 2.99
N GLU A 333 -6.25 19.95 1.80
CA GLU A 333 -6.55 20.63 0.55
C GLU A 333 -8.01 21.10 0.52
N SER A 334 -8.29 22.17 -0.25
CA SER A 334 -9.67 22.63 -0.43
C SER A 334 -10.43 21.67 -1.36
N VAL A 335 -9.77 21.23 -2.41
CA VAL A 335 -10.18 20.16 -3.33
C VAL A 335 -9.00 19.20 -3.51
N ASP A 336 -9.27 17.91 -3.62
CA ASP A 336 -8.24 16.90 -3.87
C ASP A 336 -7.46 17.19 -5.16
N GLY A 337 -6.14 17.31 -5.04
CA GLY A 337 -5.24 17.66 -6.14
C GLY A 337 -4.98 19.15 -6.35
N ASP A 338 -5.42 20.01 -5.43
CA ASP A 338 -5.05 21.42 -5.38
C ASP A 338 -3.54 21.66 -5.13
N LEU A 339 -2.78 20.63 -4.76
CA LEU A 339 -1.32 20.72 -4.61
C LEU A 339 -0.56 20.87 -5.93
N GLU A 340 -1.22 20.69 -7.08
CA GLU A 340 -0.64 20.87 -8.42
C GLU A 340 0.03 22.24 -8.59
N ARG A 341 -0.59 23.30 -8.08
CA ARG A 341 -0.06 24.67 -8.15
C ARG A 341 1.28 24.86 -7.41
N TYR A 342 1.71 23.88 -6.63
CA TYR A 342 2.98 23.89 -5.90
C TYR A 342 4.00 22.89 -6.48
N GLU A 343 3.72 22.27 -7.63
CA GLU A 343 4.62 21.28 -8.24
C GLU A 343 6.04 21.85 -8.44
N GLY A 344 7.04 21.21 -7.84
CA GLY A 344 8.44 21.61 -7.88
C GLY A 344 8.81 22.78 -6.98
N MET A 345 7.87 23.42 -6.29
CA MET A 345 8.13 24.52 -5.37
C MET A 345 8.68 24.03 -4.03
N LEU A 346 9.56 24.82 -3.42
CA LEU A 346 9.95 24.68 -2.02
C LEU A 346 8.81 25.18 -1.13
N VAL A 347 8.28 24.30 -0.29
CA VAL A 347 7.15 24.57 0.61
C VAL A 347 7.48 24.23 2.06
N THR A 348 6.73 24.82 2.98
CA THR A 348 6.61 24.35 4.37
C THR A 348 5.17 23.90 4.61
N LEU A 349 5.00 22.60 4.84
CA LEU A 349 3.75 21.99 5.25
C LEU A 349 3.56 22.15 6.76
N THR A 350 2.48 22.82 7.17
CA THR A 350 2.17 23.10 8.58
C THR A 350 1.58 21.86 9.26
N GLY A 351 2.41 21.08 9.94
CA GLY A 351 1.95 19.95 10.75
C GLY A 351 1.13 20.36 11.99
N PRO A 352 0.91 19.44 12.95
CA PRO A 352 1.52 18.12 13.04
C PRO A 352 0.93 17.11 12.06
N PHE A 353 1.76 16.15 11.66
CA PHE A 353 1.38 15.02 10.83
C PHE A 353 1.40 13.73 11.66
N THR A 354 0.41 12.87 11.40
CA THR A 354 0.35 11.50 11.91
C THR A 354 0.82 10.53 10.83
N VAL A 355 1.70 9.61 11.17
CA VAL A 355 2.09 8.49 10.30
C VAL A 355 0.88 7.59 10.10
N GLN A 356 0.50 7.37 8.85
CA GLN A 356 -0.65 6.54 8.48
C GLN A 356 -0.20 5.14 8.04
N GLN A 357 0.92 5.07 7.32
CA GLN A 357 1.47 3.82 6.78
C GLN A 357 2.99 3.90 6.72
N ASN A 358 3.65 2.77 6.99
CA ASN A 358 5.10 2.60 6.96
C ASN A 358 5.56 1.39 6.13
N TYR A 359 4.67 0.78 5.35
CA TYR A 359 4.94 -0.41 4.54
C TYR A 359 6.00 -0.18 3.46
N PHE A 360 6.01 1.02 2.85
CA PHE A 360 6.96 1.36 1.78
C PHE A 360 8.28 1.95 2.28
N GLN A 361 8.45 2.17 3.58
CA GLN A 361 9.62 2.83 4.16
C GLN A 361 10.92 2.11 3.79
N GLY A 362 10.97 0.81 4.07
CA GLY A 362 12.16 -0.01 3.82
C GLY A 362 12.49 -0.15 2.34
N ARG A 363 11.47 -0.19 1.49
CA ARG A 363 11.63 -0.50 0.06
C ARG A 363 11.83 0.72 -0.82
N TYR A 364 11.17 1.84 -0.51
CA TYR A 364 11.14 3.03 -1.35
C TYR A 364 11.40 4.32 -0.57
N GLY A 365 11.77 4.24 0.71
CA GLY A 365 12.00 5.44 1.51
C GLY A 365 10.73 6.28 1.74
N GLN A 366 9.54 5.66 1.66
CA GLN A 366 8.26 6.37 1.70
C GLN A 366 7.45 6.10 2.97
N LEU A 367 6.87 7.17 3.52
CA LEU A 367 5.86 7.11 4.59
C LEU A 367 4.62 7.88 4.14
N THR A 368 3.43 7.34 4.44
CA THR A 368 2.17 8.07 4.23
C THR A 368 1.87 8.86 5.49
N LEU A 369 1.65 10.17 5.35
CA LEU A 369 1.35 11.09 6.44
C LEU A 369 -0.03 11.72 6.24
N ALA A 370 -0.67 12.15 7.32
CA ALA A 370 -1.85 13.02 7.23
C ALA A 370 -1.98 13.97 8.41
N VAL A 371 -2.63 15.11 8.20
CA VAL A 371 -3.01 16.04 9.29
C VAL A 371 -4.30 15.59 9.98
N GLY A 372 -4.56 16.11 11.18
CA GLY A 372 -5.82 15.90 11.91
C GLY A 372 -5.99 14.53 12.57
N GLY A 373 -4.91 13.76 12.72
CA GLY A 373 -4.92 12.43 13.33
C GLY A 373 -4.94 11.29 12.31
N ARG A 374 -5.26 10.08 12.78
CA ARG A 374 -5.34 8.88 11.94
C ARG A 374 -6.47 8.94 10.93
N ILE A 375 -6.20 8.42 9.74
CA ILE A 375 -7.20 8.19 8.70
C ILE A 375 -7.90 6.85 8.97
N GLU A 376 -9.23 6.86 8.84
CA GLU A 376 -10.07 5.68 9.01
C GLU A 376 -10.58 5.20 7.65
N THR A 377 -10.64 3.88 7.47
CA THR A 377 -11.30 3.27 6.30
C THR A 377 -12.78 3.65 6.30
N PRO A 378 -13.31 4.28 5.23
CA PRO A 378 -14.67 4.81 5.26
C PRO A 378 -15.77 3.78 5.59
N THR A 379 -15.65 2.56 5.06
CA THR A 379 -16.59 1.45 5.32
C THR A 379 -16.41 0.77 6.68
N ASN A 380 -15.46 1.23 7.49
CA ASN A 380 -15.40 0.90 8.92
C ASN A 380 -16.39 1.74 9.73
N ARG A 381 -16.63 2.99 9.32
CA ARG A 381 -17.48 3.94 10.05
C ARG A 381 -18.87 4.10 9.47
N PHE A 382 -18.98 4.10 8.14
CA PHE A 382 -20.24 4.35 7.43
C PHE A 382 -20.58 3.19 6.50
N ARG A 383 -21.88 2.94 6.32
CA ARG A 383 -22.35 2.07 5.23
C ARG A 383 -21.85 2.63 3.88
N PRO A 384 -21.58 1.77 2.89
CA PRO A 384 -21.31 2.21 1.52
C PRO A 384 -22.35 3.22 1.04
N GLY A 385 -21.90 4.37 0.53
CA GLY A 385 -22.79 5.47 0.14
C GLY A 385 -22.20 6.86 0.42
N PRO A 386 -23.03 7.91 0.41
CA PRO A 386 -22.57 9.30 0.41
C PRO A 386 -21.66 9.68 1.59
N GLN A 387 -21.91 9.15 2.80
CA GLN A 387 -21.07 9.45 3.97
C GLN A 387 -19.70 8.78 3.89
N ALA A 388 -19.63 7.54 3.39
CA ALA A 388 -18.37 6.86 3.13
C ALA A 388 -17.56 7.60 2.05
N ASN A 389 -18.23 8.05 0.97
CA ASN A 389 -17.59 8.81 -0.10
C ASN A 389 -17.06 10.16 0.41
N ALA A 390 -17.81 10.86 1.27
CA ALA A 390 -17.36 12.12 1.87
C ALA A 390 -16.14 11.94 2.78
N LEU A 391 -16.08 10.84 3.54
CA LEU A 391 -14.90 10.53 4.35
C LEU A 391 -13.71 10.11 3.47
N ALA A 392 -13.94 9.41 2.36
CA ALA A 392 -12.89 9.08 1.40
C ALA A 392 -12.25 10.34 0.79
N ASP A 393 -13.08 11.32 0.39
CA ASP A 393 -12.62 12.64 -0.08
C ASP A 393 -11.86 13.40 1.00
N GLU A 394 -12.38 13.43 2.24
CA GLU A 394 -11.68 14.07 3.36
C GLU A 394 -10.31 13.42 3.61
N ASN A 395 -10.24 12.09 3.56
CA ASN A 395 -8.99 11.35 3.74
C ASN A 395 -7.95 11.70 2.67
N ALA A 396 -8.36 11.79 1.40
CA ALA A 396 -7.49 12.15 0.29
C ALA A 396 -6.89 13.56 0.49
N ARG A 397 -7.74 14.56 0.75
CA ARG A 397 -7.31 15.95 0.96
C ARG A 397 -6.39 16.17 2.15
N ARG A 398 -6.35 15.26 3.12
CA ARG A 398 -5.53 15.37 4.35
C ARG A 398 -4.15 14.72 4.22
N ARG A 399 -3.93 13.94 3.17
CA ARG A 399 -2.78 13.03 3.03
C ARG A 399 -1.64 13.68 2.25
N ILE A 400 -0.42 13.24 2.54
CA ILE A 400 0.79 13.54 1.77
C ILE A 400 1.77 12.38 1.91
N ILE A 401 2.51 12.07 0.85
CA ILE A 401 3.60 11.09 0.91
C ILE A 401 4.90 11.80 1.30
N LEU A 402 5.56 11.35 2.36
CA LEU A 402 6.93 11.72 2.66
C LEU A 402 7.86 10.79 1.89
N ASP A 403 8.67 11.32 0.99
CA ASP A 403 9.57 10.57 0.10
C ASP A 403 11.02 10.98 0.36
N ASP A 404 11.99 10.05 0.27
CA ASP A 404 13.41 10.33 0.56
C ASP A 404 14.14 11.05 -0.57
N GLY A 405 13.47 11.24 -1.71
CA GLY A 405 14.03 11.86 -2.90
C GLY A 405 14.96 10.95 -3.70
N SER A 406 14.81 9.64 -3.53
CA SER A 406 15.58 8.61 -4.22
C SER A 406 14.66 7.64 -4.96
N SER A 407 14.97 7.38 -6.22
CA SER A 407 14.34 6.30 -7.00
C SER A 407 14.91 4.90 -6.70
N LEU A 408 15.85 4.78 -5.76
CA LEU A 408 16.48 3.51 -5.41
C LEU A 408 15.52 2.63 -4.60
N GLN A 409 15.50 1.33 -4.91
CA GLN A 409 14.87 0.35 -4.04
C GLN A 409 15.81 -0.06 -2.92
N ASN A 410 15.26 -0.25 -1.73
CA ASN A 410 15.96 -0.63 -0.51
C ASN A 410 17.09 0.36 -0.16
N PRO A 411 16.79 1.67 -0.02
CA PRO A 411 17.78 2.69 0.30
C PRO A 411 18.56 2.33 1.57
N ASN A 412 19.87 2.61 1.55
CA ASN A 412 20.79 2.33 2.65
C ASN A 412 21.62 3.59 2.99
N PRO A 413 21.54 4.11 4.23
CA PRO A 413 20.67 3.67 5.32
C PRO A 413 19.19 3.84 5.00
N THR A 414 18.33 3.05 5.63
CA THR A 414 16.87 3.23 5.51
C THR A 414 16.49 4.64 5.96
N PRO A 415 15.70 5.38 5.17
CA PRO A 415 15.23 6.71 5.57
C PRO A 415 14.29 6.69 6.77
N TYR A 416 14.26 7.81 7.48
CA TYR A 416 13.27 8.10 8.51
C TYR A 416 13.26 7.14 9.71
N LEU A 417 14.41 6.55 10.05
CA LEU A 417 14.57 5.82 11.29
C LEU A 417 14.45 6.80 12.48
N GLY A 418 13.46 6.60 13.35
CA GLY A 418 13.22 7.46 14.52
C GLY A 418 14.19 7.20 15.68
N ALA A 419 13.97 7.84 16.84
CA ALA A 419 14.76 7.60 18.07
C ALA A 419 14.65 6.15 18.59
N ASP A 420 13.51 5.49 18.33
CA ASP A 420 13.25 4.05 18.58
C ASP A 420 13.52 3.18 17.33
N ALA A 421 14.34 3.69 16.42
CA ALA A 421 14.70 3.14 15.10
C ALA A 421 13.57 3.04 14.05
N LEU A 422 12.28 2.84 14.37
CA LEU A 422 11.24 2.64 13.34
C LEU A 422 9.91 3.37 13.65
N PRO A 423 9.47 4.35 12.82
CA PRO A 423 8.17 5.01 13.00
C PRO A 423 7.00 4.04 12.88
N ARG A 424 6.09 4.08 13.86
CA ARG A 424 4.82 3.32 13.84
C ARG A 424 3.74 4.17 13.22
N ALA A 425 2.75 3.53 12.58
CA ALA A 425 1.52 4.26 12.27
C ALA A 425 0.93 4.80 13.59
N GLY A 426 0.45 6.04 13.60
CA GLY A 426 0.02 6.76 14.79
C GLY A 426 1.10 7.64 15.44
N ASP A 427 2.38 7.48 15.10
CA ASP A 427 3.44 8.40 15.55
C ASP A 427 3.31 9.77 14.87
N LEU A 428 3.94 10.78 15.46
CA LEU A 428 3.79 12.18 15.05
C LEU A 428 5.09 12.76 14.49
N THR A 429 4.97 13.66 13.53
CA THR A 429 6.04 14.56 13.10
C THR A 429 5.54 16.00 12.97
N GLY A 430 6.47 16.95 13.07
CA GLY A 430 6.19 18.38 13.03
C GLY A 430 5.97 18.92 11.62
N ALA A 431 6.21 20.22 11.43
CA ALA A 431 6.20 20.82 10.10
C ALA A 431 7.33 20.24 9.22
N ILE A 432 7.06 20.11 7.92
CA ILE A 432 7.99 19.54 6.95
C ILE A 432 8.28 20.60 5.89
N THR A 433 9.57 20.89 5.68
CA THR A 433 10.00 21.79 4.60
C THR A 433 10.69 20.99 3.51
N GLY A 434 10.18 21.06 2.29
CA GLY A 434 10.59 20.21 1.17
C GLY A 434 10.07 20.73 -0.17
N VAL A 435 10.43 20.06 -1.25
CA VAL A 435 9.83 20.32 -2.57
C VAL A 435 8.68 19.34 -2.81
N ILE A 436 7.60 19.80 -3.43
CA ILE A 436 6.45 18.95 -3.78
C ILE A 436 6.59 18.41 -5.21
N ASP A 437 6.21 17.16 -5.44
CA ASP A 437 5.90 16.63 -6.77
C ASP A 437 4.74 15.63 -6.70
N TYR A 438 4.41 14.99 -7.83
CA TYR A 438 3.37 13.96 -7.91
C TYR A 438 3.94 12.62 -8.34
N GLY A 439 3.50 11.52 -7.73
CA GLY A 439 3.76 10.21 -8.32
C GLY A 439 3.25 9.01 -7.54
N LEU A 440 3.72 7.82 -7.92
CA LEU A 440 3.27 6.56 -7.31
C LEU A 440 3.43 6.57 -5.78
N ALA A 441 2.35 6.26 -5.08
CA ALA A 441 2.29 6.09 -3.63
C ALA A 441 2.23 4.61 -3.23
N THR A 442 2.52 3.71 -4.17
CA THR A 442 2.48 2.25 -3.98
C THR A 442 3.68 1.56 -4.62
N ASN A 443 3.82 0.26 -4.39
CA ASN A 443 4.85 -0.57 -5.02
C ASN A 443 4.50 -1.04 -6.44
N SER A 444 3.32 -0.69 -6.97
CA SER A 444 2.85 -1.08 -8.31
C SER A 444 2.85 0.12 -9.24
N ASN A 445 3.37 -0.04 -10.45
CA ASN A 445 3.31 0.99 -11.49
C ASN A 445 1.87 1.23 -12.03
N THR A 446 0.92 0.36 -11.68
CA THR A 446 -0.52 0.53 -11.93
C THR A 446 -1.32 0.92 -10.69
N GLY A 447 -0.66 1.10 -9.54
CA GLY A 447 -1.33 1.57 -8.32
C GLY A 447 -1.60 3.07 -8.33
N PHE A 448 -2.21 3.59 -7.28
CA PHE A 448 -2.57 5.01 -7.22
C PHE A 448 -1.35 5.93 -7.06
N GLY A 449 -1.49 7.15 -7.54
CA GLY A 449 -0.56 8.26 -7.34
C GLY A 449 -1.05 9.21 -6.24
N ASP A 450 -0.12 9.97 -5.69
CA ASP A 450 -0.42 11.05 -4.75
C ASP A 450 0.72 12.08 -4.76
N TYR A 451 0.46 13.25 -4.19
CA TYR A 451 1.49 14.26 -3.99
C TYR A 451 2.48 13.82 -2.92
N LYS A 452 3.74 14.16 -3.19
CA LYS A 452 4.87 13.84 -2.33
C LYS A 452 5.55 15.11 -1.89
N VAL A 453 6.13 15.05 -0.70
CA VAL A 453 7.07 16.04 -0.20
C VAL A 453 8.44 15.38 -0.05
N HIS A 454 9.43 15.98 -0.72
CA HIS A 454 10.83 15.59 -0.62
C HIS A 454 11.52 16.54 0.36
N PRO A 455 11.75 16.14 1.62
CA PRO A 455 12.19 17.06 2.65
C PRO A 455 13.60 17.58 2.38
N THR A 456 13.85 18.85 2.67
CA THR A 456 15.20 19.44 2.64
C THR A 456 16.05 18.98 3.82
N VAL A 457 15.39 18.65 4.93
CA VAL A 457 15.97 18.05 6.14
C VAL A 457 15.05 16.93 6.58
N ALA A 458 15.62 15.73 6.84
CA ALA A 458 14.84 14.59 7.28
C ALA A 458 14.02 14.92 8.54
N PRO A 459 12.70 14.68 8.56
CA PRO A 459 11.87 14.95 9.73
C PRO A 459 12.19 13.99 10.88
N THR A 460 11.97 14.45 12.10
CA THR A 460 12.08 13.66 13.32
C THR A 460 10.70 13.22 13.80
N PHE A 461 10.57 11.96 14.24
CA PHE A 461 9.31 11.40 14.71
C PHE A 461 9.28 11.30 16.24
N ALA A 462 8.14 11.71 16.82
CA ALA A 462 7.83 11.56 18.23
C ALA A 462 6.91 10.35 18.45
N ILE A 463 7.21 9.56 19.48
CA ILE A 463 6.42 8.40 19.87
C ILE A 463 5.08 8.89 20.43
N ALA A 464 4.01 8.62 19.68
CA ALA A 464 2.64 8.94 20.11
C ALA A 464 1.74 7.69 20.15
N ASN A 465 2.18 6.61 19.51
CA ASN A 465 1.59 5.29 19.64
C ASN A 465 2.61 4.36 20.35
N PRO A 466 2.64 4.28 21.69
CA PRO A 466 3.59 3.43 22.39
C PRO A 466 3.20 1.95 22.35
N ARG A 467 4.21 1.09 22.40
CA ARG A 467 4.05 -0.37 22.53
C ARG A 467 3.65 -0.75 23.96
N THR A 468 2.65 -1.62 24.13
CA THR A 468 2.25 -2.23 25.41
C THR A 468 2.75 -3.68 25.54
N ALA A 469 3.19 -4.08 26.74
CA ALA A 469 3.74 -5.43 26.95
C ALA A 469 2.69 -6.56 26.88
N ALA A 470 1.40 -6.23 27.03
CA ALA A 470 0.28 -7.16 27.07
C ALA A 470 -0.97 -6.48 26.48
N PRO A 471 -1.98 -7.27 26.04
CA PRO A 471 -3.28 -6.71 25.66
C PRO A 471 -3.93 -6.01 26.86
N GLN A 472 -4.84 -5.09 26.57
CA GLN A 472 -5.69 -4.50 27.60
C GLN A 472 -6.42 -5.61 28.38
N ASP A 473 -6.52 -5.47 29.70
CA ASP A 473 -7.30 -6.40 30.50
C ASP A 473 -8.78 -6.36 30.08
N VAL A 474 -9.29 -7.52 29.68
CA VAL A 474 -10.67 -7.71 29.25
C VAL A 474 -11.56 -8.25 30.36
N GLY A 475 -10.99 -8.57 31.53
CA GLY A 475 -11.68 -9.20 32.65
C GLY A 475 -12.38 -10.51 32.27
N GLY A 476 -13.41 -10.87 33.02
CA GLY A 476 -14.13 -12.14 32.85
C GLY A 476 -13.38 -13.34 33.44
N THR A 477 -14.09 -14.46 33.51
CA THR A 477 -13.55 -15.73 34.04
C THR A 477 -12.89 -16.58 32.97
N ILE A 478 -13.24 -16.36 31.69
CA ILE A 478 -12.64 -17.02 30.53
C ILE A 478 -12.16 -15.96 29.56
N LYS A 479 -10.91 -16.08 29.10
CA LYS A 479 -10.34 -15.24 28.03
C LYS A 479 -10.30 -16.01 26.73
N VAL A 480 -10.90 -15.47 25.67
CA VAL A 480 -10.84 -16.03 24.30
C VAL A 480 -10.15 -15.02 23.39
N ALA A 481 -9.39 -15.47 22.41
CA ALA A 481 -8.78 -14.56 21.43
C ALA A 481 -8.80 -15.14 20.01
N SER A 482 -8.84 -14.27 19.00
CA SER A 482 -8.51 -14.63 17.62
C SER A 482 -7.19 -14.03 17.20
N PHE A 483 -6.42 -14.79 16.42
CA PHE A 483 -5.14 -14.33 15.93
C PHE A 483 -4.87 -14.87 14.51
N ASN A 484 -4.82 -13.97 13.54
CA ASN A 484 -4.26 -14.27 12.23
C ASN A 484 -2.74 -14.29 12.38
N VAL A 485 -2.11 -15.43 12.06
CA VAL A 485 -0.67 -15.65 12.28
C VAL A 485 0.19 -15.54 11.01
N LEU A 486 -0.31 -14.82 9.99
CA LEU A 486 0.40 -14.44 8.76
C LEU A 486 1.08 -15.61 8.02
N ASN A 487 0.29 -16.47 7.40
CA ASN A 487 0.74 -17.67 6.70
C ASN A 487 1.74 -18.52 7.52
N TYR A 488 1.31 -19.11 8.64
CA TYR A 488 2.15 -20.01 9.43
C TYR A 488 2.26 -21.40 8.78
N PHE A 489 3.32 -21.59 8.00
CA PHE A 489 3.59 -22.81 7.25
C PHE A 489 4.79 -23.58 7.79
N THR A 490 4.61 -24.89 7.90
CA THR A 490 5.67 -25.86 8.22
C THR A 490 6.32 -26.48 6.99
N THR A 491 5.81 -26.17 5.79
CA THR A 491 6.44 -26.43 4.49
C THR A 491 6.74 -25.10 3.82
N PHE A 492 8.00 -24.88 3.45
CA PHE A 492 8.51 -23.60 2.97
C PHE A 492 8.38 -23.48 1.46
N THR A 493 8.48 -22.26 0.93
CA THR A 493 8.40 -21.98 -0.51
C THR A 493 9.52 -22.62 -1.33
N ASN A 494 10.62 -23.04 -0.69
CA ASN A 494 11.71 -23.80 -1.29
C ASN A 494 11.49 -25.34 -1.28
N GLY A 495 10.33 -25.81 -0.78
CA GLY A 495 9.98 -27.23 -0.70
C GLY A 495 10.63 -28.00 0.46
N ALA A 496 11.36 -27.34 1.34
CA ALA A 496 11.81 -27.93 2.61
C ALA A 496 10.75 -27.80 3.71
N THR A 497 10.88 -28.57 4.79
CA THR A 497 9.95 -28.51 5.93
C THR A 497 10.64 -28.18 7.25
N ALA A 498 9.84 -27.78 8.24
CA ALA A 498 10.27 -27.56 9.62
C ALA A 498 10.88 -28.81 10.30
N THR A 499 10.64 -30.00 9.75
CA THR A 499 11.20 -31.28 10.22
C THR A 499 12.41 -31.75 9.41
N GLY A 500 12.88 -30.95 8.44
CA GLY A 500 14.06 -31.24 7.63
C GLY A 500 13.82 -32.11 6.40
N GLN A 501 12.56 -32.35 6.01
CA GLN A 501 12.25 -33.01 4.75
C GLN A 501 12.44 -32.03 3.58
N THR A 502 12.65 -32.57 2.37
CA THR A 502 12.83 -31.79 1.13
C THR A 502 11.90 -32.30 0.02
N GLY A 503 11.69 -31.49 -1.02
CA GLY A 503 10.85 -31.86 -2.17
C GLY A 503 9.35 -31.90 -1.87
N GLN A 504 8.92 -31.26 -0.78
CA GLN A 504 7.52 -31.16 -0.38
C GLN A 504 6.84 -29.96 -1.07
N GLY A 505 5.51 -29.96 -1.03
CA GLY A 505 4.69 -28.86 -1.53
C GLY A 505 3.46 -28.64 -0.64
N CYS A 506 2.72 -27.58 -0.94
CA CYS A 506 1.48 -27.25 -0.25
C CYS A 506 0.29 -27.49 -1.17
N THR A 507 -0.82 -27.94 -0.60
CA THR A 507 -2.04 -28.23 -1.35
C THR A 507 -2.85 -26.96 -1.57
N LEU A 508 -3.26 -26.71 -2.81
CA LEU A 508 -4.25 -25.69 -3.17
C LEU A 508 -5.20 -26.30 -4.20
N GLY A 509 -6.47 -26.46 -3.82
CA GLY A 509 -7.41 -27.28 -4.57
C GLY A 509 -6.90 -28.73 -4.68
N SER A 510 -6.74 -29.21 -5.91
CA SER A 510 -6.16 -30.53 -6.20
C SER A 510 -4.65 -30.50 -6.49
N ALA A 511 -4.04 -29.32 -6.55
CA ALA A 511 -2.64 -29.16 -6.91
C ALA A 511 -1.73 -29.15 -5.68
N VAL A 512 -0.58 -29.84 -5.77
CA VAL A 512 0.46 -29.83 -4.74
C VAL A 512 1.76 -29.33 -5.37
N SER A 513 2.29 -28.21 -4.88
CA SER A 513 3.57 -27.66 -5.34
C SER A 513 4.21 -26.78 -4.26
N ALA A 514 5.51 -26.54 -4.36
CA ALA A 514 6.20 -25.59 -3.48
C ALA A 514 5.72 -24.15 -3.69
N SER A 515 5.29 -23.79 -4.92
CA SER A 515 4.74 -22.46 -5.23
C SER A 515 3.39 -22.18 -4.57
N ASN A 516 2.68 -23.22 -4.14
CA ASN A 516 1.45 -23.09 -3.36
C ASN A 516 1.72 -22.80 -1.87
N CYS A 517 2.97 -23.00 -1.42
CA CYS A 517 3.34 -22.66 -0.06
C CYS A 517 3.44 -21.15 0.11
N ARG A 518 3.15 -20.68 1.32
CA ARG A 518 3.14 -19.26 1.70
C ARG A 518 3.93 -19.09 3.00
N GLY A 519 4.14 -17.85 3.44
CA GLY A 519 4.84 -17.57 4.69
C GLY A 519 6.35 -17.69 4.56
N ALA A 520 7.00 -18.30 5.55
CA ALA A 520 8.46 -18.46 5.60
C ALA A 520 9.02 -19.21 4.36
N GLY A 521 10.07 -18.66 3.76
CA GLY A 521 10.76 -19.25 2.63
C GLY A 521 11.81 -20.29 3.00
N ASN A 522 12.23 -20.33 4.27
CA ASN A 522 13.22 -21.27 4.80
C ASN A 522 13.06 -21.45 6.32
N ILE A 523 13.91 -22.32 6.90
CA ILE A 523 13.87 -22.65 8.34
C ILE A 523 14.23 -21.47 9.26
N GLU A 524 15.10 -20.57 8.82
CA GLU A 524 15.53 -19.41 9.63
C GLU A 524 14.36 -18.43 9.78
N GLU A 525 13.71 -18.09 8.69
CA GLU A 525 12.50 -17.26 8.69
C GLU A 525 11.36 -17.90 9.49
N PHE A 526 11.18 -19.22 9.36
CA PHE A 526 10.18 -19.94 10.15
C PHE A 526 10.45 -19.86 11.65
N GLN A 527 11.71 -20.00 12.07
CA GLN A 527 12.08 -19.87 13.48
C GLN A 527 11.82 -18.45 13.99
N ARG A 528 12.14 -17.43 13.18
CA ARG A 528 11.87 -16.03 13.48
C ARG A 528 10.38 -15.76 13.62
N GLN A 529 9.58 -16.21 12.67
CA GLN A 529 8.13 -16.08 12.68
C GLN A 529 7.51 -16.75 13.92
N ARG A 530 7.86 -18.02 14.16
CA ARG A 530 7.35 -18.80 15.28
C ARG A 530 7.68 -18.17 16.63
N ALA A 531 8.89 -17.64 16.81
CA ALA A 531 9.29 -17.02 18.06
C ALA A 531 8.40 -15.81 18.42
N LYS A 532 8.11 -14.95 17.44
CA LYS A 532 7.26 -13.76 17.65
C LYS A 532 5.80 -14.13 17.93
N ILE A 533 5.25 -15.07 17.16
CA ILE A 533 3.88 -15.57 17.37
C ILE A 533 3.75 -16.18 18.77
N VAL A 534 4.73 -16.97 19.21
CA VAL A 534 4.72 -17.59 20.56
C VAL A 534 4.75 -16.54 21.66
N GLU A 535 5.56 -15.48 21.56
CA GLU A 535 5.54 -14.39 22.55
C GLU A 535 4.21 -13.64 22.54
N ALA A 536 3.61 -13.38 21.38
CA ALA A 536 2.28 -12.77 21.29
C ALA A 536 1.21 -13.64 21.97
N MET A 537 1.18 -14.94 21.67
CA MET A 537 0.21 -15.87 22.27
C MET A 537 0.42 -16.02 23.79
N ALA A 538 1.67 -16.05 24.24
CA ALA A 538 2.01 -16.12 25.66
C ALA A 538 1.60 -14.86 26.42
N ALA A 539 1.73 -13.67 25.81
CA ALA A 539 1.28 -12.41 26.40
C ALA A 539 -0.25 -12.27 26.39
N ILE A 540 -0.94 -12.79 25.37
CA ILE A 540 -2.42 -12.85 25.33
C ILE A 540 -2.94 -13.77 26.44
N ASP A 541 -2.31 -14.94 26.61
CA ASP A 541 -2.62 -15.92 27.65
C ASP A 541 -4.09 -16.39 27.65
N ALA A 542 -4.72 -16.48 26.48
CA ALA A 542 -6.12 -16.84 26.35
C ALA A 542 -6.38 -18.32 26.70
N ASP A 543 -7.53 -18.61 27.30
CA ASP A 543 -8.00 -19.97 27.59
C ASP A 543 -8.38 -20.73 26.32
N ALA A 544 -8.82 -20.03 25.26
CA ALA A 544 -8.97 -20.54 23.91
C ALA A 544 -8.52 -19.52 22.87
N LEU A 545 -7.80 -19.98 21.84
CA LEU A 545 -7.28 -19.19 20.72
C LEU A 545 -7.81 -19.75 19.41
N GLY A 546 -8.53 -18.93 18.66
CA GLY A 546 -8.84 -19.18 17.25
C GLY A 546 -7.73 -18.65 16.37
N LEU A 547 -7.18 -19.52 15.52
CA LEU A 547 -6.05 -19.20 14.65
C LEU A 547 -6.50 -19.20 13.20
N MET A 548 -6.17 -18.14 12.46
CA MET A 548 -6.31 -18.06 11.01
C MET A 548 -4.93 -18.21 10.38
N GLU A 549 -4.87 -18.41 9.06
CA GLU A 549 -3.60 -18.47 8.31
C GLU A 549 -2.68 -19.64 8.71
N ILE A 550 -3.25 -20.75 9.21
CA ILE A 550 -2.50 -21.98 9.50
C ILE A 550 -2.44 -22.83 8.23
N GLN A 551 -1.26 -23.37 7.88
CA GLN A 551 -1.15 -24.28 6.74
C GLN A 551 -2.16 -25.43 6.81
N ASN A 552 -2.81 -25.72 5.68
CA ASN A 552 -3.75 -26.81 5.51
C ASN A 552 -3.04 -28.16 5.29
N ASN A 553 -2.42 -28.69 6.34
CA ASN A 553 -1.67 -29.96 6.32
C ASN A 553 -2.08 -30.90 7.47
N GLY A 554 -3.39 -31.01 7.71
CA GLY A 554 -3.93 -31.66 8.90
C GLY A 554 -3.59 -30.85 10.15
N ASN A 555 -3.10 -31.50 11.20
CA ASN A 555 -2.79 -30.83 12.47
C ASN A 555 -1.33 -30.44 12.65
N VAL A 556 -0.46 -30.67 11.65
CA VAL A 556 0.99 -30.54 11.80
C VAL A 556 1.39 -29.10 12.17
N ALA A 557 0.92 -28.10 11.42
CA ALA A 557 1.26 -26.70 11.69
C ALA A 557 0.69 -26.20 13.03
N ALA A 558 -0.58 -26.49 13.32
CA ALA A 558 -1.22 -26.11 14.58
C ALA A 558 -0.55 -26.76 15.80
N GLN A 559 -0.18 -28.05 15.70
CA GLN A 559 0.51 -28.77 16.77
C GLN A 559 1.92 -28.21 16.97
N ASN A 560 2.65 -27.91 15.90
CA ASN A 560 3.98 -27.31 16.01
C ASN A 560 3.95 -25.99 16.81
N LEU A 561 2.94 -25.15 16.58
CA LEU A 561 2.77 -23.90 17.31
C LEU A 561 2.36 -24.14 18.77
N ALA A 562 1.44 -25.08 19.03
CA ALA A 562 1.06 -25.46 20.39
C ALA A 562 2.23 -26.03 21.19
N ASP A 563 3.09 -26.84 20.57
CA ASP A 563 4.29 -27.39 21.21
C ASP A 563 5.30 -26.29 21.56
N ALA A 564 5.51 -25.32 20.66
CA ALA A 564 6.39 -24.18 20.92
C ALA A 564 5.83 -23.29 22.04
N LEU A 565 4.52 -23.06 22.08
CA LEU A 565 3.87 -22.33 23.16
C LEU A 565 3.95 -23.07 24.50
N ASN A 566 3.78 -24.40 24.49
CA ASN A 566 3.95 -25.24 25.68
C ASN A 566 5.41 -25.25 26.17
N ALA A 567 6.39 -25.21 25.27
CA ALA A 567 7.79 -25.04 25.68
C ALA A 567 8.02 -23.69 26.39
N ARG A 568 7.28 -22.64 25.99
CA ARG A 568 7.36 -21.30 26.56
C ARG A 568 6.56 -21.11 27.86
N MET A 569 5.42 -21.79 28.01
CA MET A 569 4.47 -21.57 29.12
C MET A 569 4.38 -22.73 30.11
N GLY A 570 4.98 -23.87 29.78
CA GLY A 570 4.89 -25.11 30.55
C GLY A 570 4.25 -26.24 29.73
N ALA A 571 4.80 -27.44 29.87
CA ALA A 571 4.32 -28.59 29.14
C ALA A 571 2.82 -28.86 29.40
N ASN A 572 2.09 -29.23 28.35
CA ASN A 572 0.65 -29.54 28.39
C ASN A 572 -0.27 -28.37 28.75
N THR A 573 0.20 -27.12 28.73
CA THR A 573 -0.64 -25.93 29.00
C THR A 573 -1.73 -25.76 27.95
N TYR A 574 -1.42 -26.01 26.68
CA TYR A 574 -2.32 -25.91 25.54
C TYR A 574 -2.43 -27.23 24.79
N ARG A 575 -3.61 -27.47 24.21
CA ARG A 575 -3.90 -28.56 23.28
C ARG A 575 -4.60 -28.02 22.04
N THR A 576 -4.35 -28.63 20.89
CA THR A 576 -5.12 -28.40 19.67
C THR A 576 -6.45 -29.16 19.73
N THR A 577 -7.50 -28.65 19.09
CA THR A 577 -8.70 -29.45 18.79
C THR A 577 -8.39 -30.53 17.74
N SER A 578 -9.29 -31.49 17.56
CA SER A 578 -9.20 -32.47 16.46
C SER A 578 -9.31 -31.77 15.09
N VAL A 579 -8.69 -32.36 14.06
CA VAL A 579 -9.00 -31.99 12.68
C VAL A 579 -10.44 -32.42 12.37
N PRO A 580 -11.30 -31.54 11.85
CA PRO A 580 -12.68 -31.88 11.51
C PRO A 580 -12.76 -33.04 10.51
N ALA A 581 -13.72 -33.95 10.71
CA ALA A 581 -13.92 -35.11 9.83
C ALA A 581 -14.48 -34.71 8.47
N GLU A 582 -15.16 -33.56 8.40
CA GLU A 582 -15.74 -33.00 7.19
C GLU A 582 -14.70 -32.28 6.30
N GLY A 583 -13.45 -32.18 6.77
CA GLY A 583 -12.33 -31.55 6.07
C GLY A 583 -12.02 -30.13 6.55
N THR A 584 -11.05 -29.50 5.92
CA THR A 584 -10.54 -28.17 6.33
C THR A 584 -10.50 -27.16 5.18
N GLY A 585 -11.23 -27.47 4.10
CA GLY A 585 -11.31 -26.63 2.91
C GLY A 585 -10.29 -26.98 1.84
N THR A 586 -10.33 -26.18 0.77
CA THR A 586 -9.52 -26.36 -0.44
C THR A 586 -8.38 -25.37 -0.55
N ASP A 587 -8.33 -24.34 0.29
CA ASP A 587 -7.23 -23.38 0.32
C ASP A 587 -5.96 -23.98 0.94
N ALA A 588 -4.80 -23.37 0.68
CA ALA A 588 -3.53 -23.76 1.29
C ALA A 588 -3.46 -23.41 2.79
N ILE A 589 -4.39 -22.60 3.26
CA ILE A 589 -4.56 -22.21 4.66
C ILE A 589 -5.92 -22.64 5.18
N ARG A 590 -5.98 -22.88 6.49
CA ARG A 590 -7.17 -23.20 7.25
C ARG A 590 -7.20 -22.43 8.56
N VAL A 591 -8.32 -22.57 9.27
CA VAL A 591 -8.45 -22.15 10.66
C VAL A 591 -8.16 -23.32 11.62
N ALA A 592 -7.76 -23.00 12.84
CA ALA A 592 -7.54 -23.97 13.91
C ALA A 592 -7.92 -23.39 15.28
N VAL A 593 -8.10 -24.26 16.28
CA VAL A 593 -8.30 -23.85 17.68
C VAL A 593 -7.27 -24.54 18.56
N ILE A 594 -6.66 -23.77 19.47
CA ILE A 594 -5.93 -24.31 20.61
C ILE A 594 -6.56 -23.79 21.91
N TYR A 595 -6.48 -24.57 22.99
CA TYR A 595 -7.12 -24.23 24.26
C TYR A 595 -6.38 -24.80 25.46
N LYS A 596 -6.60 -24.23 26.64
CA LYS A 596 -6.10 -24.71 27.91
C LYS A 596 -7.02 -25.81 28.46
N PRO A 597 -6.62 -27.11 28.47
CA PRO A 597 -7.46 -28.18 28.97
C PRO A 597 -7.72 -28.10 30.48
N ALA A 598 -6.89 -27.36 31.23
CA ALA A 598 -7.11 -27.09 32.65
C ALA A 598 -8.25 -26.10 32.92
N ARG A 599 -8.73 -25.40 31.88
CA ARG A 599 -9.72 -24.32 31.96
C ARG A 599 -11.00 -24.66 31.21
N LEU A 600 -10.87 -25.38 30.10
CA LEU A 600 -11.98 -25.73 29.21
C LEU A 600 -11.95 -27.21 28.86
N THR A 601 -13.10 -27.85 28.90
CA THR A 601 -13.29 -29.22 28.39
C THR A 601 -13.94 -29.18 27.02
N ALA A 602 -13.28 -29.72 25.99
CA ALA A 602 -13.88 -29.86 24.67
C ALA A 602 -15.07 -30.85 24.71
N VAL A 603 -16.22 -30.44 24.19
CA VAL A 603 -17.44 -31.27 24.11
C VAL A 603 -17.62 -31.76 22.68
N GLY A 604 -17.30 -33.03 22.45
CA GLY A 604 -17.29 -33.64 21.12
C GLY A 604 -16.13 -33.15 20.24
N PRO A 605 -15.98 -33.73 19.03
CA PRO A 605 -14.96 -33.31 18.08
C PRO A 605 -15.25 -31.90 17.53
N ALA A 606 -14.20 -31.22 17.07
CA ALA A 606 -14.36 -30.02 16.26
C ALA A 606 -15.03 -30.35 14.92
N VAL A 607 -15.88 -29.44 14.44
CA VAL A 607 -16.68 -29.61 13.22
C VAL A 607 -16.46 -28.42 12.31
N SER A 608 -16.25 -28.67 11.02
CA SER A 608 -16.15 -27.61 10.00
C SER A 608 -17.45 -27.46 9.23
N ASP A 609 -17.73 -26.25 8.77
CA ASP A 609 -18.80 -25.99 7.83
C ASP A 609 -18.41 -26.37 6.39
N ALA A 610 -18.72 -27.60 5.98
CA ALA A 610 -18.37 -28.17 4.68
C ALA A 610 -19.19 -27.66 3.48
N ASP A 611 -19.99 -26.59 3.66
CA ASP A 611 -20.70 -25.97 2.54
C ASP A 611 -19.70 -25.43 1.49
N PRO A 612 -19.89 -25.73 0.18
CA PRO A 612 -18.97 -25.32 -0.88
C PRO A 612 -18.75 -23.81 -1.00
N VAL A 613 -19.62 -22.97 -0.43
CA VAL A 613 -19.38 -21.51 -0.37
C VAL A 613 -18.11 -21.16 0.41
N ASN A 614 -17.64 -22.06 1.27
CA ASN A 614 -16.45 -21.87 2.11
C ASN A 614 -15.24 -22.61 1.54
N ASN A 615 -14.35 -21.90 0.85
CA ASN A 615 -13.01 -22.42 0.51
C ASN A 615 -12.12 -22.58 1.75
N ARG A 616 -12.38 -21.78 2.78
CA ARG A 616 -11.79 -21.83 4.13
C ARG A 616 -12.92 -22.04 5.16
N PRO A 617 -13.41 -23.28 5.36
CA PRO A 617 -14.51 -23.61 6.25
C PRO A 617 -14.36 -23.01 7.65
N THR A 618 -15.45 -22.45 8.17
CA THR A 618 -15.52 -22.06 9.59
C THR A 618 -15.40 -23.32 10.45
N LEU A 619 -14.56 -23.28 11.49
CA LEU A 619 -14.42 -24.36 12.46
C LEU A 619 -15.21 -24.01 13.73
N ALA A 620 -16.02 -24.95 14.21
CA ALA A 620 -16.74 -24.85 15.47
C ALA A 620 -16.20 -25.85 16.50
N GLN A 621 -15.90 -25.38 17.71
CA GLN A 621 -15.62 -26.22 18.88
C GLN A 621 -16.50 -25.78 20.05
N THR A 622 -17.22 -26.73 20.65
CA THR A 622 -17.97 -26.49 21.88
C THR A 622 -17.08 -26.76 23.09
N PHE A 623 -17.09 -25.85 24.05
CA PHE A 623 -16.39 -26.01 25.33
C PHE A 623 -17.38 -26.03 26.48
N SER A 624 -17.09 -26.85 27.49
CA SER A 624 -17.72 -26.83 28.79
C SER A 624 -16.76 -26.24 29.80
N LEU A 625 -17.26 -25.33 30.61
CA LEU A 625 -16.59 -24.83 31.81
C LEU A 625 -16.76 -25.81 32.97
N PRO A 626 -15.94 -25.72 34.03
CA PRO A 626 -16.09 -26.55 35.23
C PRO A 626 -17.48 -26.47 35.88
N GLY A 627 -18.16 -25.32 35.82
CA GLY A 627 -19.51 -25.11 36.34
C GLY A 627 -20.64 -25.75 35.51
N GLY A 628 -20.30 -26.36 34.36
CA GLY A 628 -21.23 -27.02 33.44
C GLY A 628 -21.76 -26.13 32.32
N GLU A 629 -21.53 -24.82 32.38
CA GLU A 629 -21.87 -23.90 31.29
C GLU A 629 -21.09 -24.23 30.03
N ARG A 630 -21.70 -23.93 28.88
CA ARG A 630 -21.11 -24.21 27.58
C ARG A 630 -21.22 -23.02 26.67
N PHE A 631 -20.24 -22.87 25.80
CA PHE A 631 -20.31 -22.01 24.63
C PHE A 631 -19.67 -22.70 23.44
N THR A 632 -20.08 -22.31 22.24
CA THR A 632 -19.44 -22.74 21.00
C THR A 632 -18.60 -21.61 20.43
N LEU A 633 -17.32 -21.88 20.20
CA LEU A 633 -16.40 -21.01 19.51
C LEU A 633 -16.41 -21.32 18.01
N PHE A 634 -16.66 -20.31 17.19
CA PHE A 634 -16.59 -20.37 15.73
C PHE A 634 -15.41 -19.53 15.27
N VAL A 635 -14.46 -20.14 14.57
CA VAL A 635 -13.31 -19.46 13.99
C VAL A 635 -13.49 -19.41 12.48
N ASN A 636 -13.54 -18.21 11.91
CA ASN A 636 -13.71 -18.02 10.47
C ASN A 636 -12.52 -17.32 9.81
N HIS A 637 -12.41 -17.54 8.50
CA HIS A 637 -11.54 -16.78 7.62
C HIS A 637 -12.24 -16.58 6.27
N LEU A 638 -13.14 -15.59 6.19
CA LEU A 638 -13.97 -15.35 5.00
C LEU A 638 -13.11 -14.94 3.80
N LYS A 639 -13.64 -15.06 2.58
CA LYS A 639 -12.92 -14.78 1.32
C LYS A 639 -12.23 -13.42 1.34
N SER A 640 -10.93 -13.39 1.01
CA SER A 640 -10.14 -12.16 0.97
C SER A 640 -10.69 -11.15 -0.05
N LYS A 641 -10.58 -9.86 0.31
CA LYS A 641 -10.87 -8.69 -0.54
C LYS A 641 -9.90 -8.56 -1.72
N SER A 642 -8.72 -9.18 -1.62
CA SER A 642 -7.71 -9.15 -2.68
C SER A 642 -8.09 -10.02 -3.87
N SER A 643 -7.54 -9.67 -5.03
CA SER A 643 -7.82 -10.23 -6.36
C SER A 643 -9.27 -10.01 -6.79
N CYS A 644 -9.49 -9.84 -8.09
CA CYS A 644 -10.84 -9.75 -8.65
C CYS A 644 -11.01 -10.89 -9.66
N PRO A 645 -12.21 -11.49 -9.74
CA PRO A 645 -12.50 -12.47 -10.77
C PRO A 645 -12.36 -11.82 -12.16
N ALA A 646 -11.86 -12.57 -13.13
CA ALA A 646 -11.76 -12.08 -14.50
C ALA A 646 -13.16 -12.00 -15.13
N ALA A 647 -13.31 -11.12 -16.12
CA ALA A 647 -14.57 -11.01 -16.85
C ALA A 647 -14.89 -12.34 -17.55
N GLY A 648 -16.02 -12.95 -17.21
CA GLY A 648 -16.47 -14.24 -17.74
C GLY A 648 -16.22 -15.43 -16.82
N ASP A 649 -15.50 -15.26 -15.71
CA ASP A 649 -15.39 -16.30 -14.69
C ASP A 649 -16.77 -16.60 -14.08
N ALA A 650 -17.01 -17.87 -13.73
CA ALA A 650 -18.30 -18.32 -13.21
C ALA A 650 -18.68 -17.63 -11.88
N ASP A 651 -17.69 -17.18 -11.14
CA ASP A 651 -17.82 -16.46 -9.87
C ASP A 651 -17.73 -14.93 -10.02
N ALA A 652 -17.59 -14.39 -11.25
CA ALA A 652 -17.50 -12.95 -11.47
C ALA A 652 -18.78 -12.19 -11.07
N ALA A 653 -19.94 -12.82 -11.22
CA ALA A 653 -21.24 -12.21 -10.97
C ALA A 653 -21.35 -11.73 -9.50
N GLY A 654 -21.35 -10.41 -9.31
CA GLY A 654 -21.46 -9.75 -8.00
C GLY A 654 -20.15 -9.70 -7.18
N ASN A 655 -19.05 -10.25 -7.68
CA ASN A 655 -17.76 -10.26 -6.99
C ASN A 655 -16.72 -9.31 -7.61
N THR A 656 -17.08 -8.58 -8.67
CA THR A 656 -16.31 -7.45 -9.18
C THR A 656 -16.33 -6.28 -8.20
N ASP A 657 -15.27 -5.47 -8.19
CA ASP A 657 -15.26 -4.22 -7.43
C ASP A 657 -16.25 -3.23 -8.04
N THR A 658 -17.18 -2.75 -7.24
CA THR A 658 -18.20 -1.77 -7.64
C THR A 658 -17.79 -0.34 -7.30
N GLY A 659 -16.61 -0.14 -6.69
CA GLY A 659 -16.10 1.18 -6.28
C GLY A 659 -16.81 1.75 -5.05
N ASP A 660 -17.54 0.93 -4.29
CA ASP A 660 -18.30 1.34 -3.10
C ASP A 660 -17.49 1.23 -1.78
N GLY A 661 -16.19 0.92 -1.88
CA GLY A 661 -15.27 0.72 -0.76
C GLY A 661 -15.25 -0.70 -0.18
N GLN A 662 -16.17 -1.58 -0.61
CA GLN A 662 -16.21 -2.96 -0.11
C GLN A 662 -15.22 -3.87 -0.83
N GLY A 663 -14.76 -3.50 -2.02
CA GLY A 663 -13.81 -4.25 -2.83
C GLY A 663 -14.36 -5.55 -3.39
N CYS A 664 -13.51 -6.31 -4.08
CA CYS A 664 -13.88 -7.57 -4.71
C CYS A 664 -14.38 -8.63 -3.71
N TRP A 665 -15.11 -9.61 -4.25
CA TRP A 665 -15.67 -10.74 -3.51
C TRP A 665 -16.69 -10.41 -2.41
N ASN A 666 -17.28 -9.21 -2.43
CA ASN A 666 -18.27 -8.82 -1.42
C ASN A 666 -19.51 -9.75 -1.45
N ALA A 667 -20.03 -10.09 -2.62
CA ALA A 667 -21.17 -11.01 -2.72
C ALA A 667 -20.88 -12.39 -2.14
N GLN A 668 -19.69 -12.95 -2.40
CA GLN A 668 -19.26 -14.22 -1.79
C GLN A 668 -19.14 -14.09 -0.26
N ARG A 669 -18.53 -13.03 0.27
CA ARG A 669 -18.45 -12.80 1.71
C ARG A 669 -19.84 -12.69 2.36
N VAL A 670 -20.81 -12.06 1.70
CA VAL A 670 -22.21 -12.01 2.18
C VAL A 670 -22.85 -13.40 2.19
N GLN A 671 -22.61 -14.24 1.17
CA GLN A 671 -23.10 -15.62 1.14
C GLN A 671 -22.46 -16.45 2.27
N GLN A 672 -21.16 -16.30 2.50
CA GLN A 672 -20.46 -16.96 3.61
C GLN A 672 -21.00 -16.49 4.98
N ALA A 673 -21.28 -15.19 5.15
CA ALA A 673 -21.89 -14.66 6.38
C ALA A 673 -23.30 -15.21 6.64
N ARG A 674 -24.14 -15.34 5.59
CA ARG A 674 -25.45 -16.01 5.69
C ARG A 674 -25.30 -17.47 6.11
N ARG A 675 -24.36 -18.18 5.47
CA ARG A 675 -24.08 -19.58 5.76
C ARG A 675 -23.58 -19.77 7.20
N LEU A 676 -22.69 -18.90 7.66
CA LEU A 676 -22.21 -18.87 9.04
C LEU A 676 -23.35 -18.76 10.05
N GLY A 677 -24.32 -17.86 9.82
CA GLY A 677 -25.51 -17.76 10.68
C GLY A 677 -26.31 -19.07 10.76
N MET A 678 -26.49 -19.77 9.64
CA MET A 678 -27.15 -21.09 9.62
C MET A 678 -26.34 -22.15 10.34
N PHE A 679 -25.02 -22.18 10.16
CA PHE A 679 -24.13 -23.12 10.82
C PHE A 679 -24.12 -22.91 12.34
N VAL A 680 -24.17 -21.66 12.81
CA VAL A 680 -24.29 -21.35 14.24
C VAL A 680 -25.57 -21.95 14.82
N ALA A 681 -26.72 -21.76 14.17
CA ALA A 681 -27.99 -22.31 14.65
C ALA A 681 -27.96 -23.85 14.74
N GLN A 682 -27.36 -24.52 13.75
CA GLN A 682 -27.18 -25.98 13.76
C GLN A 682 -26.32 -26.43 14.94
N ARG A 683 -25.23 -25.70 15.22
CA ARG A 683 -24.30 -26.04 16.28
C ARG A 683 -24.83 -25.73 17.67
N GLN A 684 -25.59 -24.65 17.87
CA GLN A 684 -26.26 -24.34 19.14
C GLN A 684 -27.22 -25.47 19.56
N ALA A 685 -28.01 -25.97 18.60
CA ALA A 685 -28.91 -27.10 18.83
C ALA A 685 -28.14 -28.37 19.28
N ALA A 686 -27.00 -28.65 18.65
CA ALA A 686 -26.17 -29.81 18.99
C ALA A 686 -25.37 -29.64 20.30
N ALA A 687 -25.00 -28.41 20.66
CA ALA A 687 -24.20 -28.11 21.85
C ALA A 687 -25.03 -28.13 23.16
N GLY A 688 -26.35 -27.93 23.04
CA GLY A 688 -27.22 -27.68 24.19
C GLY A 688 -26.96 -26.32 24.86
N SER A 689 -26.45 -25.34 24.10
CA SER A 689 -26.22 -23.97 24.54
C SER A 689 -26.43 -23.01 23.39
N ASN A 690 -27.02 -21.85 23.69
CA ASN A 690 -27.21 -20.75 22.74
C ASN A 690 -26.03 -19.78 22.74
N ASP A 691 -25.04 -19.96 23.63
CA ASP A 691 -23.88 -19.09 23.69
C ASP A 691 -22.91 -19.42 22.53
N ALA A 692 -22.82 -18.50 21.58
CA ALA A 692 -21.98 -18.63 20.39
C ALA A 692 -21.08 -17.40 20.25
N LEU A 693 -19.77 -17.65 20.10
CA LEU A 693 -18.78 -16.62 19.83
C LEU A 693 -18.17 -16.86 18.44
N LEU A 694 -18.33 -15.91 17.54
CA LEU A 694 -17.75 -15.91 16.20
C LEU A 694 -16.54 -14.97 16.22
N ILE A 695 -15.36 -15.51 15.98
CA ILE A 695 -14.10 -14.76 15.95
C ILE A 695 -13.32 -15.04 14.67
N GLY A 696 -12.45 -14.11 14.33
CA GLY A 696 -11.47 -14.29 13.28
C GLY A 696 -11.55 -13.20 12.23
N ASP A 697 -10.94 -13.47 11.08
CA ASP A 697 -10.83 -12.53 9.97
C ASP A 697 -12.06 -12.67 9.05
N PHE A 698 -12.94 -11.67 9.09
CA PHE A 698 -14.13 -11.63 8.24
C PHE A 698 -13.83 -11.02 6.88
N ASN A 699 -12.61 -10.50 6.66
CA ASN A 699 -12.22 -9.76 5.48
C ASN A 699 -13.27 -8.70 5.09
N ALA A 700 -13.89 -8.06 6.08
CA ALA A 700 -14.94 -7.07 5.90
C ALA A 700 -14.86 -6.02 7.00
N TYR A 701 -14.90 -4.74 6.62
CA TYR A 701 -14.93 -3.64 7.58
C TYR A 701 -16.29 -3.55 8.29
N ALA A 702 -16.35 -2.87 9.44
CA ALA A 702 -17.47 -2.98 10.39
C ALA A 702 -18.85 -2.58 9.84
N GLN A 703 -18.93 -1.74 8.80
CA GLN A 703 -20.20 -1.38 8.14
C GLN A 703 -20.42 -2.08 6.80
N GLU A 704 -19.56 -3.01 6.41
CA GLU A 704 -19.73 -3.76 5.17
C GLU A 704 -20.84 -4.81 5.28
N ASP A 705 -21.37 -5.20 4.12
CA ASP A 705 -22.51 -6.10 4.00
C ASP A 705 -22.37 -7.43 4.76
N PRO A 706 -21.19 -8.10 4.81
CA PRO A 706 -21.05 -9.34 5.57
C PRO A 706 -21.28 -9.17 7.08
N ILE A 707 -20.82 -8.05 7.65
CA ILE A 707 -20.98 -7.75 9.08
C ILE A 707 -22.42 -7.33 9.38
N VAL A 708 -23.02 -6.53 8.49
CA VAL A 708 -24.42 -6.11 8.60
C VAL A 708 -25.38 -7.30 8.42
N GLN A 709 -25.03 -8.28 7.59
CA GLN A 709 -25.79 -9.51 7.43
C GLN A 709 -25.89 -10.30 8.75
N LEU A 710 -24.80 -10.40 9.51
CA LEU A 710 -24.79 -11.09 10.80
C LEU A 710 -25.52 -10.29 11.87
N THR A 711 -25.21 -9.01 12.01
CA THR A 711 -25.83 -8.16 13.03
C THR A 711 -27.34 -7.96 12.80
N GLY A 712 -27.77 -7.86 11.53
CA GLY A 712 -29.19 -7.86 11.15
C GLY A 712 -29.92 -9.18 11.47
N SER A 713 -29.18 -10.25 11.76
CA SER A 713 -29.72 -11.56 12.16
C SER A 713 -29.67 -11.79 13.69
N GLY A 714 -29.49 -10.73 14.48
CA GLY A 714 -29.53 -10.76 15.95
C GLY A 714 -28.20 -11.09 16.64
N PHE A 715 -27.10 -11.16 15.88
CA PHE A 715 -25.76 -11.18 16.45
C PHE A 715 -25.30 -9.77 16.86
N VAL A 716 -24.36 -9.69 17.79
CA VAL A 716 -23.88 -8.42 18.36
C VAL A 716 -22.37 -8.29 18.14
N ASP A 717 -21.96 -7.25 17.42
CA ASP A 717 -20.55 -6.85 17.28
C ASP A 717 -20.01 -6.35 18.64
N GLN A 718 -19.11 -7.13 19.23
CA GLN A 718 -18.54 -6.82 20.54
C GLN A 718 -17.43 -5.77 20.44
N ILE A 719 -16.67 -5.73 19.35
CA ILE A 719 -15.64 -4.69 19.20
C ILE A 719 -16.32 -3.34 19.07
N GLY A 720 -17.28 -3.21 18.15
CA GLY A 720 -18.04 -1.97 17.98
C GLY A 720 -18.81 -1.53 19.22
N ARG A 721 -19.19 -2.46 20.11
CA ARG A 721 -19.84 -2.16 21.39
C ARG A 721 -18.90 -1.47 22.40
N PHE A 722 -17.62 -1.83 22.43
CA PHE A 722 -16.66 -1.30 23.39
C PHE A 722 -15.71 -0.24 22.81
N ASP A 723 -15.50 -0.28 21.49
CA ASP A 723 -14.69 0.65 20.72
C ASP A 723 -15.20 0.72 19.26
N ALA A 724 -16.05 1.72 19.00
CA ALA A 724 -16.63 1.92 17.67
C ALA A 724 -15.55 2.17 16.59
N SER A 725 -14.43 2.79 16.96
CA SER A 725 -13.32 3.15 16.06
C SER A 725 -12.18 2.12 16.08
N GLY A 726 -12.39 0.97 16.72
CA GLY A 726 -11.38 -0.09 16.79
C GLY A 726 -10.98 -0.58 15.40
N TYR A 727 -9.67 -0.79 15.21
CA TYR A 727 -9.05 -1.28 13.98
C TYR A 727 -8.16 -2.48 14.26
N SER A 728 -8.02 -3.40 13.30
CA SER A 728 -7.10 -4.53 13.37
C SER A 728 -6.12 -4.59 12.21
N TYR A 729 -6.29 -3.69 11.23
CA TYR A 729 -5.56 -3.69 9.98
C TYR A 729 -5.40 -2.26 9.46
N VAL A 730 -4.27 -2.00 8.80
CA VAL A 730 -3.99 -0.73 8.11
C VAL A 730 -3.70 -1.05 6.64
N PHE A 731 -4.51 -0.49 5.74
CA PHE A 731 -4.38 -0.67 4.30
C PHE A 731 -4.33 0.69 3.61
N ASP A 732 -3.31 0.94 2.79
CA ASP A 732 -3.10 2.20 2.06
C ASP A 732 -3.25 3.47 2.94
N GLY A 733 -2.78 3.37 4.19
CA GLY A 733 -2.84 4.44 5.19
C GLY A 733 -4.17 4.61 5.90
N ALA A 734 -5.18 3.78 5.62
CA ALA A 734 -6.45 3.81 6.33
C ALA A 734 -6.56 2.65 7.33
N ALA A 735 -6.92 2.99 8.57
CA ALA A 735 -7.13 2.01 9.65
C ALA A 735 -8.58 1.53 9.67
N GLY A 736 -8.79 0.22 9.85
CA GLY A 736 -10.11 -0.38 10.07
C GLY A 736 -10.01 -1.79 10.64
N ARG A 737 -11.13 -2.38 11.06
CA ARG A 737 -11.14 -3.77 11.57
C ARG A 737 -11.65 -4.76 10.54
N LEU A 738 -10.81 -5.76 10.23
CA LEU A 738 -11.19 -6.97 9.48
C LEU A 738 -11.39 -8.16 10.42
N ASP A 739 -10.76 -8.12 11.58
CA ASP A 739 -10.91 -9.10 12.64
C ASP A 739 -11.99 -8.66 13.61
N HIS A 740 -12.97 -9.54 13.85
CA HIS A 740 -14.13 -9.23 14.67
C HIS A 740 -14.32 -10.25 15.78
N ALA A 741 -15.04 -9.81 16.82
CA ALA A 741 -15.70 -10.67 17.79
C ALA A 741 -17.21 -10.40 17.75
N ILE A 742 -17.96 -11.37 17.25
CA ILE A 742 -19.42 -11.28 17.07
C ILE A 742 -20.06 -12.35 17.94
N ALA A 743 -20.96 -11.96 18.84
CA ALA A 743 -21.58 -12.89 19.79
C ALA A 743 -23.08 -13.09 19.49
N SER A 744 -23.62 -14.26 19.80
CA SER A 744 -25.07 -14.43 19.94
C SER A 744 -25.61 -13.49 21.02
N GLY A 745 -26.91 -13.17 20.97
CA GLY A 745 -27.54 -12.32 21.99
C GLY A 745 -27.34 -12.83 23.43
N THR A 746 -27.39 -14.15 23.64
CA THR A 746 -27.20 -14.75 24.98
C THR A 746 -25.76 -14.63 25.46
N LEU A 747 -24.78 -14.83 24.58
CA LEU A 747 -23.38 -14.68 24.96
C LEU A 747 -22.99 -13.21 25.14
N SER A 748 -23.54 -12.29 24.33
CA SER A 748 -23.28 -10.85 24.44
C SER A 748 -23.53 -10.30 25.85
N ALA A 749 -24.53 -10.83 26.55
CA ALA A 749 -24.81 -10.47 27.95
C ALA A 749 -23.71 -10.91 28.93
N ARG A 750 -22.89 -11.88 28.54
CA ARG A 750 -21.76 -12.40 29.32
C ARG A 750 -20.42 -11.82 28.89
N VAL A 751 -20.35 -11.06 27.81
CA VAL A 751 -19.10 -10.40 27.38
C VAL A 751 -18.83 -9.23 28.33
N ASN A 752 -17.71 -9.31 29.05
CA ASN A 752 -17.26 -8.24 29.92
C ASN A 752 -16.57 -7.12 29.11
N ARG A 753 -15.69 -7.50 28.19
CA ARG A 753 -15.00 -6.59 27.27
C ARG A 753 -14.50 -7.37 26.04
N ALA A 754 -14.40 -6.67 24.92
CA ALA A 754 -13.61 -7.09 23.77
C ALA A 754 -12.65 -5.96 23.40
N ALA A 755 -11.42 -6.28 23.03
CA ALA A 755 -10.38 -5.32 22.71
C ALA A 755 -9.46 -5.86 21.61
N ILE A 756 -8.85 -4.95 20.84
CA ILE A 756 -7.80 -5.28 19.87
C ILE A 756 -6.46 -4.89 20.50
N TRP A 757 -5.45 -5.75 20.35
CA TRP A 757 -4.10 -5.44 20.83
C TRP A 757 -3.19 -5.04 19.67
N HIS A 758 -2.86 -3.76 19.59
CA HIS A 758 -2.12 -3.16 18.48
C HIS A 758 -0.62 -3.54 18.49
N ILE A 759 -0.33 -4.74 18.03
CA ILE A 759 1.02 -5.29 17.92
C ILE A 759 1.47 -5.47 16.47
N ASN A 760 0.59 -5.36 15.48
CA ASN A 760 0.86 -5.76 14.10
C ASN A 760 0.52 -4.67 13.08
N ALA A 761 -0.71 -4.15 13.10
CA ALA A 761 -1.22 -3.25 12.05
C ALA A 761 -0.38 -1.96 11.92
N ASP A 762 0.21 -1.52 13.03
CA ASP A 762 0.94 -0.26 13.12
C ASP A 762 2.44 -0.41 12.84
N GLU A 763 2.93 -1.64 12.75
CA GLU A 763 4.34 -1.96 12.64
C GLU A 763 4.82 -2.05 11.20
N THR A 764 6.04 -1.60 10.96
CA THR A 764 6.70 -1.69 9.66
C THR A 764 7.07 -3.13 9.29
N ALA A 765 7.00 -3.44 7.99
CA ALA A 765 7.46 -4.70 7.42
C ALA A 765 8.97 -4.94 7.63
N LEU A 766 9.75 -3.88 7.92
CA LEU A 766 11.15 -4.03 8.32
C LEU A 766 11.30 -4.87 9.59
N ALA A 767 10.38 -4.77 10.55
CA ALA A 767 10.43 -5.54 11.79
C ALA A 767 9.95 -7.00 11.65
N ASP A 768 9.42 -7.39 10.49
CA ASP A 768 8.83 -8.72 10.21
C ASP A 768 9.84 -9.89 10.36
N TYR A 769 9.42 -11.12 10.11
CA TYR A 769 10.29 -12.31 10.21
C TYR A 769 11.16 -12.57 8.96
N ASN A 770 10.80 -11.99 7.81
CA ASN A 770 11.51 -12.20 6.54
C ASN A 770 12.96 -11.73 6.59
N LEU A 771 13.84 -12.35 5.80
CA LEU A 771 15.23 -11.93 5.62
C LEU A 771 15.39 -10.97 4.43
N GLU A 772 14.49 -11.05 3.44
CA GLU A 772 14.58 -10.23 2.24
C GLU A 772 14.36 -8.75 2.55
N PHE A 773 15.06 -7.88 1.83
CA PHE A 773 14.87 -6.42 1.87
C PHE A 773 15.17 -5.75 3.23
N LYS A 774 15.82 -6.48 4.16
CA LYS A 774 16.26 -5.97 5.48
C LYS A 774 17.77 -5.69 5.54
N ALA A 775 18.52 -6.24 4.60
CA ALA A 775 19.92 -5.96 4.35
C ALA A 775 20.20 -6.10 2.84
N PRO A 776 20.99 -5.21 2.20
CA PRO A 776 21.33 -5.35 0.79
C PRO A 776 22.32 -6.51 0.54
N GLN A 777 22.19 -7.11 -0.65
CA GLN A 777 23.15 -8.02 -1.26
C GLN A 777 24.49 -7.27 -1.44
N ALA A 778 25.44 -7.51 -0.53
CA ALA A 778 26.76 -6.88 -0.41
C ALA A 778 26.78 -5.38 -0.02
N CYS A 779 27.00 -5.12 1.27
CA CYS A 779 27.50 -3.82 1.74
C CYS A 779 28.96 -3.67 1.25
N ASN A 780 29.20 -2.75 0.31
CA ASN A 780 30.50 -2.43 -0.30
C ASN A 780 31.52 -1.88 0.73
N GLY A 781 31.87 -2.68 1.76
CA GLY A 781 32.79 -2.30 2.82
C GLY A 781 32.24 -1.36 3.91
N ALA A 782 30.95 -1.00 3.88
CA ALA A 782 30.29 -0.21 4.93
C ALA A 782 29.55 -1.08 5.96
N SER A 783 29.39 -0.58 7.19
CA SER A 783 28.54 -1.20 8.21
C SER A 783 27.08 -1.19 7.75
N CYS A 784 26.48 -2.36 7.54
CA CYS A 784 25.07 -2.46 7.18
C CYS A 784 24.16 -1.98 8.34
N PRO A 785 22.97 -1.43 8.06
CA PRO A 785 21.92 -1.29 9.07
C PRO A 785 21.66 -2.66 9.70
N ALA A 786 21.52 -2.72 11.01
CA ALA A 786 21.17 -3.96 11.70
C ALA A 786 19.75 -4.38 11.29
N ASP A 787 19.54 -5.67 11.05
CA ASP A 787 18.20 -6.24 10.90
C ASP A 787 17.35 -5.85 12.13
N PRO A 788 16.26 -5.08 11.96
CA PRO A 788 15.49 -4.57 13.10
C PRO A 788 14.57 -5.62 13.72
N TYR A 789 14.65 -6.88 13.28
CA TYR A 789 13.97 -7.99 13.92
C TYR A 789 14.33 -8.15 15.39
N GLN A 790 13.30 -8.39 16.18
CA GLN A 790 13.38 -8.70 17.60
C GLN A 790 12.40 -9.82 17.92
N VAL A 791 12.78 -10.70 18.85
CA VAL A 791 11.84 -11.69 19.43
C VAL A 791 10.91 -10.92 20.37
N SER A 792 9.73 -10.57 19.86
CA SER A 792 8.68 -9.88 20.60
C SER A 792 7.31 -10.12 19.93
N PRO A 793 6.20 -9.79 20.59
CA PRO A 793 4.87 -9.87 19.97
C PRO A 793 4.70 -9.00 18.72
N TYR A 794 5.49 -7.93 18.59
CA TYR A 794 5.30 -6.88 17.59
C TYR A 794 5.66 -7.31 16.18
N ARG A 795 4.79 -7.06 15.19
CA ARG A 795 4.94 -7.51 13.80
C ARG A 795 5.15 -9.03 13.73
N SER A 796 4.35 -9.77 14.50
CA SER A 796 4.20 -11.22 14.39
C SER A 796 3.19 -11.60 13.29
N SER A 797 2.37 -10.64 12.88
CA SER A 797 1.42 -10.68 11.78
C SER A 797 1.26 -9.28 11.17
N ASP A 798 0.39 -9.14 10.18
CA ASP A 798 -0.13 -7.88 9.66
C ASP A 798 -1.52 -7.53 10.22
N HIS A 799 -2.16 -8.48 10.91
CA HIS A 799 -3.44 -8.29 11.61
C HIS A 799 -3.24 -8.28 13.14
N ASP A 800 -3.88 -7.34 13.83
CA ASP A 800 -3.89 -7.31 15.29
C ASP A 800 -4.82 -8.40 15.87
N PRO A 801 -4.41 -9.10 16.95
CA PRO A 801 -5.26 -10.07 17.63
C PRO A 801 -6.42 -9.39 18.36
N VAL A 802 -7.58 -10.06 18.35
CA VAL A 802 -8.76 -9.68 19.12
C VAL A 802 -8.80 -10.51 20.41
N VAL A 803 -9.05 -9.86 21.55
CA VAL A 803 -9.12 -10.50 22.88
C VAL A 803 -10.48 -10.19 23.52
N ILE A 804 -11.13 -11.21 24.08
CA ILE A 804 -12.48 -11.16 24.63
C ILE A 804 -12.51 -11.78 26.03
N GLY A 805 -13.08 -11.07 26.99
CA GLY A 805 -13.35 -11.55 28.33
C GLY A 805 -14.80 -11.99 28.48
N LEU A 806 -15.02 -13.26 28.83
CA LEU A 806 -16.35 -13.85 29.06
C LEU A 806 -16.56 -14.08 30.55
N ASN A 807 -17.71 -13.66 31.08
CA ASN A 807 -18.08 -13.86 32.46
C ASN A 807 -19.10 -14.99 32.61
N TYR A 808 -18.61 -16.11 33.12
CA TYR A 808 -19.41 -17.27 33.52
C TYR A 808 -19.43 -17.47 35.03
N ALA A 809 -18.96 -16.50 35.83
CA ALA A 809 -19.08 -16.60 37.27
C ALA A 809 -20.55 -16.66 37.68
N LYS A 810 -20.92 -17.61 38.55
CA LYS A 810 -22.26 -17.57 39.18
C LYS A 810 -22.19 -16.70 40.42
N THR A 811 -23.19 -15.85 40.58
CA THR A 811 -23.40 -15.17 41.85
C THR A 811 -24.28 -16.03 42.74
N ILE A 812 -23.77 -16.39 43.92
CA ILE A 812 -24.49 -17.14 44.94
C ILE A 812 -24.63 -16.23 46.15
N GLN A 813 -25.87 -15.93 46.51
CA GLN A 813 -26.18 -15.02 47.60
C GLN A 813 -26.97 -15.76 48.69
N GLY A 814 -26.46 -15.70 49.92
CA GLY A 814 -27.15 -16.17 51.10
C GLY A 814 -28.22 -15.20 51.58
N THR A 815 -28.71 -15.44 52.78
CA THR A 815 -29.78 -14.69 53.43
C THR A 815 -29.19 -13.69 54.45
N ALA A 816 -30.01 -13.22 55.39
CA ALA A 816 -29.53 -12.45 56.53
C ALA A 816 -29.38 -13.33 57.79
N GLY A 817 -29.46 -14.66 57.62
CA GLY A 817 -29.34 -15.66 58.67
C GLY A 817 -27.95 -16.30 58.69
N ARG A 818 -27.83 -17.44 59.38
CA ARG A 818 -26.64 -18.29 59.28
C ARG A 818 -26.85 -19.27 58.14
N ASP A 819 -26.04 -19.15 57.11
CA ASP A 819 -26.11 -19.97 55.91
C ASP A 819 -24.92 -20.94 55.80
N VAL A 820 -25.14 -22.05 55.10
CA VAL A 820 -24.08 -22.95 54.64
C VAL A 820 -24.12 -22.92 53.12
N ILE A 821 -23.17 -22.20 52.53
CA ILE A 821 -23.10 -21.97 51.09
C ILE A 821 -21.95 -22.80 50.54
N VAL A 822 -22.27 -23.61 49.54
CA VAL A 822 -21.29 -24.36 48.76
C VAL A 822 -21.39 -23.89 47.32
N GLY A 823 -20.30 -23.34 46.83
CA GLY A 823 -20.11 -22.93 45.45
C GLY A 823 -20.12 -24.11 44.49
N THR A 824 -19.91 -23.81 43.23
CA THR A 824 -19.87 -24.79 42.16
C THR A 824 -18.44 -25.28 41.93
N ALA A 825 -18.25 -26.13 40.92
CA ALA A 825 -16.90 -26.43 40.45
C ALA A 825 -16.29 -25.28 39.61
N GLY A 826 -17.11 -24.30 39.22
CA GLY A 826 -16.72 -23.12 38.45
C GLY A 826 -16.20 -21.97 39.31
N ASN A 827 -16.00 -20.81 38.70
CA ASN A 827 -15.71 -19.58 39.43
C ASN A 827 -17.03 -19.05 40.00
N ASP A 828 -17.06 -18.69 41.27
CA ASP A 828 -18.25 -18.16 41.92
C ASP A 828 -17.99 -16.80 42.59
N VAL A 829 -19.01 -15.96 42.61
CA VAL A 829 -19.09 -14.75 43.44
C VAL A 829 -20.03 -15.08 44.58
N ILE A 830 -19.47 -15.28 45.78
CA ILE A 830 -20.20 -15.72 46.96
C ILE A 830 -20.41 -14.53 47.89
N ILE A 831 -21.67 -14.21 48.16
CA ILE A 831 -22.10 -13.23 49.15
C ILE A 831 -22.79 -14.01 50.26
N GLY A 832 -22.14 -14.17 51.41
CA GLY A 832 -22.75 -14.81 52.59
C GLY A 832 -24.02 -14.07 53.00
N GLY A 833 -23.84 -12.77 53.21
CA GLY A 833 -24.90 -11.87 53.67
C GLY A 833 -24.64 -11.48 55.11
N ALA A 834 -25.70 -11.18 55.86
CA ALA A 834 -25.56 -10.82 57.26
C ALA A 834 -25.66 -12.08 58.13
N GLY A 835 -24.91 -12.13 59.22
CA GLY A 835 -24.81 -13.30 60.09
C GLY A 835 -23.52 -14.07 59.87
N PRO A 836 -23.16 -15.01 60.77
CA PRO A 836 -21.97 -15.83 60.62
C PRO A 836 -22.26 -17.04 59.75
N ASP A 837 -21.69 -17.07 58.55
CA ASP A 837 -21.93 -18.08 57.52
C ASP A 837 -20.77 -19.08 57.38
N GLN A 838 -21.06 -20.25 56.80
CA GLN A 838 -20.02 -21.18 56.34
C GLN A 838 -19.99 -21.16 54.82
N LEU A 839 -18.91 -20.66 54.25
CA LEU A 839 -18.75 -20.44 52.82
C LEU A 839 -17.68 -21.40 52.28
N THR A 840 -18.05 -22.20 51.28
CA THR A 840 -17.13 -23.07 50.54
C THR A 840 -17.16 -22.62 49.09
N GLY A 841 -16.03 -22.23 48.51
CA GLY A 841 -15.92 -21.81 47.11
C GLY A 841 -16.12 -22.96 46.14
N GLY A 842 -15.66 -24.16 46.50
CA GLY A 842 -15.66 -25.33 45.64
C GLY A 842 -14.48 -25.31 44.67
N GLY A 843 -14.77 -25.45 43.37
CA GLY A 843 -13.76 -25.38 42.31
C GLY A 843 -13.44 -23.94 41.92
N GLY A 844 -12.76 -23.75 40.79
CA GLY A 844 -12.56 -22.41 40.19
C GLY A 844 -11.80 -21.39 41.03
N SER A 845 -11.79 -20.15 40.56
CA SER A 845 -11.27 -18.96 41.24
C SER A 845 -12.45 -18.13 41.73
N ASN A 846 -12.61 -18.05 43.05
CA ASN A 846 -13.79 -17.52 43.69
C ASN A 846 -13.57 -16.12 44.27
N VAL A 847 -14.65 -15.35 44.37
CA VAL A 847 -14.66 -14.04 45.02
C VAL A 847 -15.67 -14.08 46.16
N PHE A 848 -15.19 -13.95 47.40
CA PHE A 848 -16.03 -13.80 48.58
C PHE A 848 -16.24 -12.33 48.85
N VAL A 849 -17.47 -11.84 48.75
CA VAL A 849 -17.78 -10.41 48.77
C VAL A 849 -18.38 -10.02 50.12
N TYR A 850 -17.75 -9.07 50.79
CA TYR A 850 -18.24 -8.49 52.04
C TYR A 850 -18.69 -7.05 51.81
N GLN A 851 -19.94 -6.78 52.17
CA GLN A 851 -20.62 -5.53 51.88
C GLN A 851 -20.78 -4.67 53.13
N SER A 852 -20.84 -5.28 54.32
CA SER A 852 -21.08 -4.56 55.57
C SER A 852 -20.52 -5.24 56.81
N LEU A 853 -20.43 -4.51 57.93
CA LEU A 853 -20.07 -5.11 59.23
C LEU A 853 -21.15 -6.05 59.80
N ARG A 854 -22.27 -6.26 59.10
CA ARG A 854 -23.25 -7.27 59.49
C ARG A 854 -22.84 -8.67 59.02
N ASP A 855 -21.88 -8.73 58.11
CA ASP A 855 -21.36 -9.93 57.46
C ASP A 855 -20.20 -10.54 58.30
N LEU A 856 -20.12 -10.19 59.60
CA LEU A 856 -19.02 -10.62 60.47
C LEU A 856 -19.27 -12.03 61.00
N GLY A 857 -18.20 -12.82 61.05
CA GLY A 857 -18.16 -14.13 61.70
C GLY A 857 -18.20 -15.30 60.75
N ASP A 858 -17.96 -15.05 59.46
CA ASP A 858 -17.96 -16.08 58.42
C ASP A 858 -16.77 -17.03 58.57
N VAL A 859 -16.94 -18.24 58.04
CA VAL A 859 -15.93 -19.28 57.96
C VAL A 859 -15.80 -19.68 56.49
N ILE A 860 -14.68 -19.34 55.87
CA ILE A 860 -14.35 -19.78 54.52
C ILE A 860 -13.53 -21.06 54.60
N THR A 861 -14.06 -22.16 54.06
CA THR A 861 -13.56 -23.51 54.33
C THR A 861 -12.43 -23.98 53.40
N ASP A 862 -12.27 -23.34 52.23
CA ASP A 862 -11.38 -23.81 51.16
C ASP A 862 -10.64 -22.68 50.40
N PHE A 863 -10.45 -21.52 51.05
CA PHE A 863 -9.78 -20.37 50.43
C PHE A 863 -8.34 -20.70 49.98
N VAL A 864 -8.03 -20.49 48.71
CA VAL A 864 -6.69 -20.69 48.13
C VAL A 864 -6.05 -19.35 47.75
N PRO A 865 -5.06 -18.85 48.52
CA PRO A 865 -4.37 -17.59 48.21
C PRO A 865 -3.76 -17.57 46.80
N GLY A 866 -3.93 -16.44 46.10
CA GLY A 866 -3.49 -16.27 44.71
C GLY A 866 -4.39 -16.90 43.66
N LYS A 867 -5.40 -17.65 44.08
CA LYS A 867 -6.45 -18.20 43.21
C LYS A 867 -7.80 -17.57 43.52
N ASP A 868 -8.16 -17.49 44.80
CA ASP A 868 -9.39 -16.87 45.30
C ASP A 868 -9.13 -15.45 45.81
N ARG A 869 -10.18 -14.65 45.90
CA ARG A 869 -10.13 -13.28 46.43
C ARG A 869 -11.24 -13.02 47.44
N ILE A 870 -11.00 -12.07 48.33
CA ILE A 870 -12.00 -11.49 49.21
C ILE A 870 -12.16 -10.03 48.78
N ASP A 871 -13.36 -9.67 48.33
CA ASP A 871 -13.67 -8.29 47.96
C ASP A 871 -14.21 -7.55 49.20
N LEU A 872 -13.41 -6.61 49.69
CA LEU A 872 -13.74 -5.75 50.83
C LEU A 872 -14.17 -4.34 50.39
N GLY A 873 -14.25 -4.05 49.09
CA GLY A 873 -14.41 -2.68 48.58
C GLY A 873 -15.66 -1.97 49.11
N ALA A 874 -16.80 -2.66 49.07
CA ALA A 874 -18.07 -2.13 49.59
C ALA A 874 -18.06 -1.95 51.12
N LEU A 875 -17.54 -2.95 51.85
CA LEU A 875 -17.38 -2.87 53.30
C LEU A 875 -16.50 -1.69 53.72
N LEU A 876 -15.32 -1.54 53.12
CA LEU A 876 -14.36 -0.49 53.47
C LEU A 876 -14.94 0.90 53.15
N ALA A 877 -15.62 1.05 52.01
CA ALA A 877 -16.33 2.28 51.69
C ALA A 877 -17.41 2.60 52.73
N SER A 878 -18.15 1.59 53.23
CA SER A 878 -19.21 1.78 54.23
C SER A 878 -18.72 2.31 55.57
N ILE A 879 -17.45 2.07 55.91
CA ILE A 879 -16.81 2.53 57.16
C ILE A 879 -15.85 3.70 56.94
N GLY A 880 -15.79 4.26 55.73
CA GLY A 880 -14.92 5.39 55.39
C GLY A 880 -13.43 5.05 55.31
N ALA A 881 -13.07 3.78 55.14
CA ALA A 881 -11.69 3.34 54.98
C ALA A 881 -11.24 3.45 53.51
N GLY A 882 -10.05 4.04 53.29
CA GLY A 882 -9.42 4.15 51.97
C GLY A 882 -8.71 2.87 51.53
N ARG A 883 -8.01 2.92 50.38
CA ARG A 883 -7.32 1.75 49.81
C ARG A 883 -6.12 1.24 50.64
N ASP A 884 -5.50 2.09 51.46
CA ASP A 884 -4.39 1.75 52.37
C ASP A 884 -4.89 1.16 53.72
N ALA A 885 -6.01 0.42 53.66
CA ALA A 885 -6.66 -0.11 54.86
C ALA A 885 -5.78 -1.12 55.60
N PHE A 886 -4.85 -1.79 54.92
CA PHE A 886 -3.92 -2.70 55.57
C PHE A 886 -2.79 -1.93 56.26
N GLY A 887 -2.24 -0.89 55.61
CA GLY A 887 -1.22 0.00 56.20
C GLY A 887 -1.68 0.73 57.47
N PHE A 888 -2.92 1.21 57.51
CA PHE A 888 -3.53 1.80 58.72
C PHE A 888 -3.98 0.77 59.76
N GLY A 889 -3.87 -0.53 59.43
CA GLY A 889 -4.33 -1.65 60.24
C GLY A 889 -5.84 -1.66 60.48
N VAL A 890 -6.62 -1.11 59.55
CA VAL A 890 -8.07 -1.33 59.47
C VAL A 890 -8.37 -2.77 59.07
N VAL A 891 -7.56 -3.35 58.17
CA VAL A 891 -7.60 -4.78 57.83
C VAL A 891 -6.42 -5.46 58.50
N LYS A 892 -6.67 -6.54 59.25
CA LYS A 892 -5.63 -7.33 59.92
C LYS A 892 -5.77 -8.81 59.58
N LEU A 893 -4.63 -9.48 59.43
CA LEU A 893 -4.54 -10.94 59.29
C LEU A 893 -3.87 -11.50 60.54
N VAL A 894 -4.60 -12.28 61.32
CA VAL A 894 -4.12 -12.83 62.60
C VAL A 894 -4.13 -14.36 62.54
N ALA A 895 -3.00 -14.99 62.84
CA ALA A 895 -2.93 -16.45 62.92
C ALA A 895 -3.75 -16.98 64.10
N SER A 896 -4.56 -18.01 63.87
CA SER A 896 -5.33 -18.72 64.89
C SER A 896 -5.19 -20.23 64.68
N GLY A 897 -4.16 -20.84 65.26
CA GLY A 897 -3.83 -22.23 65.00
C GLY A 897 -3.41 -22.43 63.54
N ALA A 898 -4.11 -23.28 62.80
CA ALA A 898 -3.90 -23.49 61.36
C ALA A 898 -4.65 -22.46 60.49
N ASP A 899 -5.57 -21.68 61.08
CA ASP A 899 -6.45 -20.77 60.37
C ASP A 899 -5.92 -19.33 60.37
N THR A 900 -6.43 -18.52 59.47
CA THR A 900 -6.24 -17.05 59.48
C THR A 900 -7.54 -16.35 59.82
N LEU A 901 -7.50 -15.46 60.81
CA LEU A 901 -8.58 -14.52 61.09
C LEU A 901 -8.36 -13.25 60.27
N LEU A 902 -9.24 -12.99 59.32
CA LEU A 902 -9.37 -11.70 58.66
C LEU A 902 -10.21 -10.79 59.58
N GLN A 903 -9.59 -9.75 60.13
CA GLN A 903 -10.23 -8.85 61.08
C GLN A 903 -10.36 -7.44 60.52
N ILE A 904 -11.42 -6.76 60.92
CA ILE A 904 -11.71 -5.36 60.60
C ILE A 904 -11.67 -4.53 61.89
N ASP A 905 -10.87 -3.48 61.87
CA ASP A 905 -10.68 -2.50 62.92
C ASP A 905 -11.11 -1.12 62.43
N THR A 906 -12.29 -0.66 62.84
CA THR A 906 -12.97 0.48 62.17
C THR A 906 -12.29 1.82 62.38
N ASP A 907 -11.41 1.96 63.38
CA ASP A 907 -10.63 3.17 63.64
C ASP A 907 -9.10 2.94 63.50
N GLY A 908 -8.72 1.78 62.96
CA GLY A 908 -7.32 1.41 62.70
C GLY A 908 -6.49 1.20 63.97
N SER A 909 -5.21 0.89 63.80
CA SER A 909 -4.35 0.42 64.91
C SER A 909 -4.10 1.44 66.02
N ALA A 910 -4.44 2.72 65.81
CA ALA A 910 -4.26 3.80 66.76
C ALA A 910 -5.53 4.12 67.58
N GLY A 911 -6.69 3.57 67.20
CA GLY A 911 -7.98 3.85 67.83
C GLY A 911 -8.32 2.89 68.98
N PRO A 912 -9.31 3.25 69.83
CA PRO A 912 -9.74 2.42 70.96
C PRO A 912 -10.70 1.28 70.58
N VAL A 913 -11.24 1.23 69.36
CA VAL A 913 -12.13 0.14 68.95
C VAL A 913 -11.32 -1.14 68.77
N ALA A 914 -11.86 -2.27 69.25
CA ALA A 914 -11.21 -3.56 69.07
C ALA A 914 -11.52 -4.12 67.68
N ALA A 915 -10.49 -4.66 67.02
CA ALA A 915 -10.65 -5.40 65.78
C ALA A 915 -11.62 -6.59 65.95
N ARG A 916 -12.52 -6.77 64.99
CA ARG A 916 -13.52 -7.85 64.96
C ARG A 916 -13.22 -8.80 63.80
N THR A 917 -13.33 -10.10 64.03
CA THR A 917 -13.19 -11.10 62.97
C THR A 917 -14.34 -10.97 61.98
N LEU A 918 -14.01 -10.64 60.74
CA LEU A 918 -14.90 -10.65 59.59
C LEU A 918 -15.05 -12.08 59.08
N ALA A 919 -13.92 -12.72 58.78
CA ALA A 919 -13.89 -14.07 58.24
C ALA A 919 -12.77 -14.90 58.88
N THR A 920 -13.02 -16.19 59.05
CA THR A 920 -12.01 -17.20 59.39
C THR A 920 -11.69 -17.99 58.12
N LEU A 921 -10.44 -17.93 57.67
CA LEU A 921 -9.94 -18.69 56.52
C LEU A 921 -9.35 -20.00 57.04
N GLN A 922 -10.06 -21.10 56.84
CA GLN A 922 -9.67 -22.39 57.40
C GLN A 922 -8.42 -22.94 56.73
N ASN A 923 -7.46 -23.38 57.53
CA ASN A 923 -6.19 -23.98 57.08
C ASN A 923 -5.36 -23.09 56.15
N VAL A 924 -5.53 -21.77 56.22
CA VAL A 924 -4.74 -20.80 55.45
C VAL A 924 -3.71 -20.14 56.36
N ASN A 925 -2.45 -20.14 55.94
CA ASN A 925 -1.38 -19.41 56.62
C ASN A 925 -1.47 -17.91 56.27
N PRO A 926 -1.47 -16.97 57.24
CA PRO A 926 -1.59 -15.55 56.93
C PRO A 926 -0.44 -15.03 56.06
N ALA A 927 0.75 -15.64 56.14
CA ALA A 927 1.92 -15.24 55.35
C ALA A 927 1.82 -15.59 53.86
N SER A 928 0.89 -16.46 53.44
CA SER A 928 0.67 -16.76 52.01
C SER A 928 -0.35 -15.81 51.36
N ILE A 929 -1.03 -14.98 52.16
CA ILE A 929 -1.97 -13.97 51.71
C ILE A 929 -1.20 -12.68 51.39
N VAL A 930 -1.38 -12.18 50.17
CA VAL A 930 -0.85 -10.90 49.72
C VAL A 930 -2.01 -9.90 49.67
N PRO A 931 -2.08 -8.90 50.57
CA PRO A 931 -3.25 -8.03 50.71
C PRO A 931 -3.72 -7.38 49.39
N SER A 932 -2.77 -6.93 48.56
CA SER A 932 -3.09 -6.29 47.28
C SER A 932 -3.64 -7.24 46.23
N ARG A 933 -3.22 -8.52 46.26
CA ARG A 933 -3.65 -9.56 45.32
C ARG A 933 -4.98 -10.18 45.76
N ASP A 934 -5.06 -10.55 47.04
CA ASP A 934 -6.11 -11.42 47.57
C ASP A 934 -7.26 -10.64 48.22
N LEU A 935 -7.01 -9.44 48.75
CA LEU A 935 -8.01 -8.64 49.49
C LEU A 935 -8.35 -7.30 48.81
N GLY A 936 -7.59 -6.91 47.78
CA GLY A 936 -7.78 -5.64 47.06
C GLY A 936 -7.40 -4.39 47.86
N VAL A 937 -6.56 -4.53 48.90
CA VAL A 937 -6.09 -3.42 49.76
C VAL A 937 -4.57 -3.30 49.73
N GLN A 938 -4.04 -2.10 49.96
CA GLN A 938 -2.62 -1.83 50.12
C GLN A 938 -2.23 -1.79 51.59
#